data_AF-A0A7X0E7Q3-F1
#
_entry.id   AF-A0A7X0E7Q3-F1
#
_cell.length_a   1.000
_cell.length_b   1.000
_cell.length_c   1.000
_cell.angle_alpha   90.00
_cell.angle_beta   90.00
_cell.angle_gamma   90.00
#
_symmetry.space_group_name_H-M   'P 1'
#
loop_
_entity.id
_entity.type
_entity.pdbx_description
1 polymer ?
#
loop_
_entity_poly.entity_id
_entity_poly.type
_entity_poly.pdbx_seq_one_letter_code
_entity_poly.pdbx_strand_id
1 'polypeptide(L)'
;MPTYPFERQRYWIDAPRGKSQTLRSNAMRSGNHEEWFYAPFWRLRPLKRTQASMSPSGVVLFADGEGIGNALAERLRQAGRRVIVVTPAEVFERLGEDEYRVQLDTEADYASVFADLERPGERIDHVMHLWSLDATCADYLVDIDAVEASQRLGYDSFLRVLRTVSSSRVAGSRICHVVTADAYRVVGTESVSPNAMTVTGLCKVAPQEYPGLRCGHIDVSGNEYADPAWIETIATGLFDELQGDGIETVLAFRHGMRWILAWEQRRVPAGRHPSRIRQGGVYVITGGLGKVGYAIAESLAERNAKLVIIGRDELPVRANWADWIDTRAQGDTTSEKLRRLLALEAKGAEVLVCRADVTSHVNMESAFAQAVASFGSIDGVIHCAGEVRSSLVAIGVASVDTRRGQFLPKVQGVLVLEALLAKYDVGFCMLMSSLSAVLGGLGFSAYAAANAWMDAFACRRHALGDERWISIGWDGWRLPEPGEVGGPYGMTLDEGARALDHVLAWADLPHLVHSTGDMHARIESWVELADTRQSAVGSEIRNDDQDAEAMIEEQLTDIWRGFFGLDEIGISDEFFTLGGDSLLAMRLLNRMREVFPVLMGEYSMRDFFEEPTIEAGASRIRSVLTMARLAEKKRNIQEDVLNIEEGIF
;
A
#
# COMPACT_ATOMS: atom_id res chain seq x y z
N MET A 1 65.14 -35.82 18.13
CA MET A 1 63.70 -35.95 17.88
C MET A 1 62.94 -35.16 18.93
N PRO A 2 61.94 -34.35 18.55
CA PRO A 2 60.75 -34.13 19.37
C PRO A 2 59.63 -35.08 18.90
N THR A 3 58.92 -35.65 19.86
CA THR A 3 57.93 -36.74 19.75
C THR A 3 56.51 -36.21 19.91
N TYR A 4 55.87 -35.68 18.85
CA TYR A 4 54.42 -35.49 18.84
C TYR A 4 53.86 -35.50 17.41
N PRO A 5 52.78 -36.25 17.12
CA PRO A 5 52.22 -36.37 15.77
C PRO A 5 51.34 -35.15 15.42
N PHE A 6 51.45 -34.71 14.17
CA PHE A 6 50.69 -33.63 13.55
C PHE A 6 49.18 -33.75 13.77
N GLU A 7 48.60 -32.84 14.55
CA GLU A 7 47.18 -32.58 14.56
C GLU A 7 46.80 -31.92 13.23
N ARG A 8 46.03 -32.62 12.39
CA ARG A 8 45.51 -32.06 11.13
C ARG A 8 44.37 -31.09 11.45
N GLN A 9 44.68 -29.84 11.77
CA GLN A 9 43.68 -28.78 11.67
C GLN A 9 43.36 -28.52 10.19
N ARG A 10 42.20 -29.03 9.75
CA ARG A 10 41.59 -28.62 8.48
C ARG A 10 40.98 -27.24 8.70
N TYR A 11 41.61 -26.23 8.11
CA TYR A 11 40.97 -24.92 7.92
C TYR A 11 40.01 -25.05 6.74
N TRP A 12 38.71 -25.09 7.02
CA TRP A 12 37.72 -24.79 6.01
C TRP A 12 37.82 -23.28 5.73
N ILE A 13 38.15 -22.90 4.50
CA ILE A 13 37.74 -21.59 4.01
C ILE A 13 36.23 -21.74 3.84
N ASP A 14 35.46 -21.18 4.76
CA ASP A 14 34.02 -21.09 4.60
C ASP A 14 33.75 -20.44 3.24
N ALA A 15 33.01 -21.14 2.38
CA ALA A 15 32.42 -20.50 1.21
C ALA A 15 31.64 -19.27 1.71
N PRO A 16 31.73 -18.12 1.03
CA PRO A 16 31.00 -16.94 1.47
C PRO A 16 29.53 -17.33 1.61
N ARG A 17 29.00 -17.25 2.84
CA ARG A 17 27.57 -17.46 3.10
C ARG A 17 26.83 -16.59 2.10
N GLY A 18 26.01 -17.20 1.24
CA GLY A 18 25.23 -16.45 0.26
C GLY A 18 24.43 -15.37 0.99
N LYS A 19 24.35 -14.16 0.41
CA LYS A 19 23.62 -13.00 0.97
C LYS A 19 22.22 -13.37 1.49
N SER A 20 21.57 -14.34 0.83
CA SER A 20 20.26 -14.89 1.23
C SER A 20 20.20 -15.49 2.65
N GLN A 21 21.28 -16.13 3.14
CA GLN A 21 21.32 -16.66 4.52
C GLN A 21 21.54 -15.58 5.57
N THR A 22 22.26 -14.51 5.24
CA THR A 22 22.53 -13.38 6.15
C THR A 22 21.30 -12.47 6.29
N LEU A 23 20.51 -12.31 5.22
CA LEU A 23 19.24 -11.61 5.24
C LEU A 23 18.18 -12.36 6.07
N ARG A 24 18.12 -13.70 5.98
CA ARG A 24 17.22 -14.50 6.84
C ARG A 24 17.54 -14.38 8.33
N SER A 25 18.80 -14.16 8.72
CA SER A 25 19.16 -13.92 10.13
C SER A 25 18.86 -12.50 10.62
N ASN A 26 18.83 -11.49 9.74
CA ASN A 26 18.49 -10.11 10.08
C ASN A 26 16.99 -9.79 9.92
N ALA A 27 16.25 -10.62 9.17
CA ALA A 27 14.80 -10.57 8.98
C ALA A 27 14.01 -11.21 10.15
N MET A 28 14.55 -11.14 11.36
CA MET A 28 13.87 -11.61 12.58
C MET A 28 13.32 -10.42 13.37
N ARG A 29 12.20 -10.66 14.05
CA ARG A 29 11.62 -9.72 15.00
C ARG A 29 12.65 -9.37 16.08
N SER A 30 12.86 -8.07 16.31
CA SER A 30 13.70 -7.60 17.40
C SER A 30 13.01 -7.85 18.73
N GLY A 31 13.74 -8.41 19.70
CA GLY A 31 13.28 -8.57 21.08
C GLY A 31 13.37 -7.28 21.91
N ASN A 32 13.99 -6.22 21.39
CA ASN A 32 14.11 -4.94 22.07
C ASN A 32 13.06 -3.95 21.54
N HIS A 33 12.02 -3.69 22.33
CA HIS A 33 10.89 -2.85 21.91
C HIS A 33 11.25 -1.36 21.77
N GLU A 34 12.34 -0.91 22.41
CA GLU A 34 12.81 0.47 22.32
C GLU A 34 13.45 0.79 20.96
N GLU A 35 13.73 -0.23 20.16
CA GLU A 35 14.38 -0.17 18.84
C GLU A 35 13.39 -0.27 17.68
N TRP A 36 12.09 -0.31 17.96
CA TRP A 36 11.04 -0.52 16.94
C TRP A 36 10.65 0.74 16.18
N PHE A 37 11.25 1.89 16.46
CA PHE A 37 10.78 3.16 15.93
C PHE A 37 11.78 3.77 14.94
N TYR A 38 11.25 4.35 13.86
CA TYR A 38 12.03 4.94 12.79
C TYR A 38 11.43 6.28 12.37
N ALA A 39 12.28 7.22 11.99
CA ALA A 39 11.89 8.51 11.43
C ALA A 39 12.47 8.67 10.01
N PRO A 40 11.74 9.30 9.08
CA PRO A 40 12.27 9.58 7.75
C PRO A 40 13.35 10.67 7.81
N PHE A 41 14.38 10.55 6.99
CA PHE A 41 15.35 11.61 6.74
C PHE A 41 15.80 11.61 5.27
N TRP A 42 16.36 12.72 4.81
CA TRP A 42 16.79 12.87 3.42
C TRP A 42 18.31 12.88 3.30
N ARG A 43 18.83 12.00 2.45
CA ARG A 43 20.26 11.92 2.16
C ARG A 43 20.57 12.57 0.83
N LEU A 44 21.42 13.60 0.85
CA LEU A 44 21.93 14.24 -0.36
C LEU A 44 22.76 13.24 -1.17
N ARG A 45 22.53 13.20 -2.48
CA ARG A 45 23.31 12.38 -3.42
C ARG A 45 23.73 13.21 -4.63
N PRO A 46 24.86 12.86 -5.26
CA PRO A 46 25.22 13.43 -6.55
C PRO A 46 24.15 13.12 -7.60
N LEU A 47 23.96 14.06 -8.54
CA LEU A 47 23.21 13.80 -9.77
C LEU A 47 23.87 12.65 -10.56
N LYS A 48 23.04 11.81 -11.19
CA LYS A 48 23.52 10.79 -12.12
C LYS A 48 24.03 11.50 -13.38
N ARG A 49 25.34 11.57 -13.57
CA ARG A 49 25.96 12.12 -14.79
C ARG A 49 26.72 11.00 -15.48
N THR A 50 26.05 10.27 -16.35
CA THR A 50 26.67 9.13 -17.05
C THR A 50 26.89 9.49 -18.52
N GLN A 51 28.11 9.23 -19.04
CA GLN A 51 28.47 9.36 -20.47
C GLN A 51 28.34 8.03 -21.24
N ALA A 52 27.65 7.04 -20.67
CA ALA A 52 27.57 5.71 -21.26
C ALA A 52 26.71 5.74 -22.54
N SER A 53 27.19 5.06 -23.58
CA SER A 53 26.42 4.72 -24.79
C SER A 53 25.14 4.02 -24.37
N MET A 54 24.01 4.72 -24.47
CA MET A 54 22.70 4.17 -24.15
C MET A 54 22.33 3.04 -25.11
N SER A 55 21.69 2.00 -24.59
CA SER A 55 20.89 1.12 -25.44
C SER A 55 19.73 1.94 -26.02
N PRO A 56 19.42 1.81 -27.33
CA PRO A 56 18.32 2.54 -27.95
C PRO A 56 16.99 2.03 -27.38
N SER A 57 16.49 2.75 -26.38
CA SER A 57 15.22 2.43 -25.74
C SER A 57 14.31 3.65 -25.66
N GLY A 58 13.02 3.42 -25.92
CA GLY A 58 12.00 4.46 -25.98
C GLY A 58 11.38 4.77 -24.62
N VAL A 59 10.77 5.95 -24.55
CA VAL A 59 10.07 6.46 -23.36
C VAL A 59 8.64 6.77 -23.73
N VAL A 60 7.68 6.30 -22.92
CA VAL A 60 6.31 6.83 -22.93
C VAL A 60 6.23 7.91 -21.86
N LEU A 61 5.87 9.12 -22.26
CA LEU A 61 5.83 10.31 -21.42
C LEU A 61 4.40 10.84 -21.35
N PHE A 62 3.76 10.69 -20.20
CA PHE A 62 2.50 11.37 -19.88
C PHE A 62 2.85 12.79 -19.40
N ALA A 63 2.84 13.75 -20.32
CA ALA A 63 3.39 15.09 -20.11
C ALA A 63 2.42 16.00 -19.35
N ASP A 64 2.95 16.77 -18.40
CA ASP A 64 2.25 17.83 -17.66
C ASP A 64 1.93 19.05 -18.55
N GLY A 65 1.00 19.87 -18.08
CA GLY A 65 0.60 21.14 -18.68
C GLY A 65 1.59 22.29 -18.44
N GLU A 66 2.43 22.20 -17.41
CA GLU A 66 3.41 23.24 -17.02
C GLU A 66 4.66 23.27 -17.93
N GLY A 67 4.91 22.21 -18.70
CA GLY A 67 5.93 22.17 -19.74
C GLY A 67 7.22 21.44 -19.37
N ILE A 68 7.31 20.84 -18.18
CA ILE A 68 8.44 19.98 -17.78
C ILE A 68 8.54 18.77 -18.71
N GLY A 69 7.40 18.15 -19.01
CA GLY A 69 7.30 17.04 -19.95
C GLY A 69 7.77 17.41 -21.35
N ASN A 70 7.41 18.59 -21.85
CA ASN A 70 7.86 19.06 -23.16
C ASN A 70 9.39 19.24 -23.22
N ALA A 71 9.98 19.89 -22.21
CA ALA A 71 11.43 20.07 -22.11
C ALA A 71 12.17 18.72 -21.98
N LEU A 72 11.64 17.78 -21.19
CA LEU A 72 12.18 16.43 -21.07
C LEU A 72 12.10 15.66 -22.40
N ALA A 73 10.96 15.74 -23.11
CA ALA A 73 10.78 15.09 -24.39
C ALA A 73 11.78 15.59 -25.44
N GLU A 74 12.02 16.90 -25.50
CA GLU A 74 13.01 17.48 -26.39
C GLU A 74 14.42 16.94 -26.10
N ARG A 75 14.83 16.91 -24.84
CA ARG A 75 16.13 16.36 -24.41
C ARG A 75 16.31 14.89 -24.78
N LEU A 76 15.29 14.08 -24.52
CA LEU A 76 15.31 12.65 -24.84
C LEU A 76 15.41 12.42 -26.37
N ARG A 77 14.70 13.22 -27.18
CA ARG A 77 14.81 13.17 -28.65
C ARG A 77 16.18 13.62 -29.14
N GLN A 78 16.75 14.69 -28.57
CA GLN A 78 18.11 15.14 -28.88
C GLN A 78 19.17 14.09 -28.53
N ALA A 79 18.92 13.27 -27.51
CA ALA A 79 19.75 12.10 -27.16
C ALA A 79 19.51 10.87 -28.04
N GLY A 80 18.68 10.98 -29.09
CA GLY A 80 18.41 9.91 -30.05
C GLY A 80 17.41 8.85 -29.56
N ARG A 81 16.64 9.14 -28.51
CA ARG A 81 15.60 8.22 -28.00
C ARG A 81 14.26 8.51 -28.67
N ARG A 82 13.49 7.45 -28.91
CA ARG A 82 12.07 7.58 -29.28
C ARG A 82 11.28 8.03 -28.05
N VAL A 83 10.42 9.03 -28.22
CA VAL A 83 9.60 9.59 -27.14
C VAL A 83 8.18 9.73 -27.59
N ILE A 84 7.30 8.94 -26.97
CA ILE A 84 5.87 9.00 -27.19
C ILE A 84 5.27 9.91 -26.14
N VAL A 85 4.66 11.00 -26.59
CA VAL A 85 4.05 12.00 -25.71
C VAL A 85 2.55 11.75 -25.63
N VAL A 86 2.04 11.66 -24.42
CA VAL A 86 0.63 11.45 -24.10
C VAL A 86 0.15 12.63 -23.27
N THR A 87 -0.93 13.28 -23.71
CA THR A 87 -1.55 14.40 -22.99
C THR A 87 -3.05 14.12 -22.72
N PRO A 88 -3.64 14.68 -21.65
CA PRO A 88 -5.06 14.53 -21.39
C PRO A 88 -5.92 15.27 -22.43
N ALA A 89 -7.07 14.72 -22.80
CA ALA A 89 -8.07 15.38 -23.63
C ALA A 89 -9.49 14.84 -23.38
N GLU A 90 -10.50 15.56 -23.86
CA GLU A 90 -11.91 15.14 -23.82
C GLU A 90 -12.23 14.01 -24.81
N VAL A 91 -11.44 13.88 -25.87
CA VAL A 91 -11.61 12.87 -26.91
C VAL A 91 -10.27 12.26 -27.23
N PHE A 92 -10.27 10.96 -27.54
CA PHE A 92 -9.07 10.28 -28.01
C PHE A 92 -8.67 10.81 -29.39
N GLU A 93 -7.43 11.27 -29.52
CA GLU A 93 -6.86 11.70 -30.80
C GLU A 93 -5.43 11.20 -30.94
N ARG A 94 -5.10 10.64 -32.11
CA ARG A 94 -3.73 10.37 -32.52
C ARG A 94 -3.26 11.51 -33.41
N LEU A 95 -2.41 12.38 -32.88
CA LEU A 95 -1.91 13.57 -33.60
C LEU A 95 -0.75 13.22 -34.54
N GLY A 96 -0.03 12.14 -34.24
CA GLY A 96 1.08 11.67 -35.04
C GLY A 96 1.49 10.25 -34.69
N GLU A 97 2.68 9.84 -35.13
CA GLU A 97 3.21 8.52 -34.84
C GLU A 97 3.50 8.32 -33.35
N ASP A 98 4.02 9.35 -32.69
CA ASP A 98 4.49 9.35 -31.30
C ASP A 98 3.78 10.42 -30.43
N GLU A 99 2.57 10.84 -30.82
CA GLU A 99 1.82 11.87 -30.09
C GLU A 99 0.34 11.51 -29.98
N TYR A 100 -0.13 11.44 -28.73
CA TYR A 100 -1.46 10.99 -28.37
C TYR A 100 -2.13 11.96 -27.40
N ARG A 101 -3.44 12.09 -27.58
CA ARG A 101 -4.37 12.70 -26.64
C ARG A 101 -5.36 11.65 -26.19
N VAL A 102 -5.50 11.47 -24.88
CA VAL A 102 -6.30 10.38 -24.31
C VAL A 102 -7.28 10.90 -23.27
N GLN A 103 -8.43 10.24 -23.17
CA GLN A 103 -9.36 10.49 -22.07
C GLN A 103 -8.84 9.84 -20.79
N LEU A 104 -8.82 10.61 -19.70
CA LEU A 104 -8.28 10.17 -18.41
C LEU A 104 -8.94 8.88 -17.91
N ASP A 105 -10.25 8.74 -18.13
CA ASP A 105 -11.07 7.70 -17.53
C ASP A 105 -11.33 6.48 -18.42
N THR A 106 -10.75 6.45 -19.63
CA THR A 106 -11.03 5.42 -20.64
C THR A 106 -9.86 4.45 -20.80
N GLU A 107 -9.96 3.24 -20.24
CA GLU A 107 -8.86 2.24 -20.30
C GLU A 107 -8.43 1.86 -21.73
N ALA A 108 -9.37 1.86 -22.69
CA ALA A 108 -9.10 1.56 -24.10
C ALA A 108 -8.14 2.55 -24.77
N ASP A 109 -8.15 3.81 -24.35
CA ASP A 109 -7.26 4.85 -24.87
C ASP A 109 -5.81 4.57 -24.45
N TYR A 110 -5.58 4.21 -23.18
CA TYR A 110 -4.28 3.79 -22.68
C TYR A 110 -3.81 2.52 -23.42
N ALA A 111 -4.68 1.53 -23.59
CA ALA A 111 -4.35 0.31 -24.32
C ALA A 111 -3.90 0.59 -25.77
N SER A 112 -4.52 1.57 -26.42
CA SER A 112 -4.18 1.99 -27.79
C SER A 112 -2.78 2.63 -27.86
N VAL A 113 -2.40 3.45 -26.88
CA VAL A 113 -1.03 3.97 -26.76
C VAL A 113 -0.03 2.82 -26.64
N PHE A 114 -0.32 1.82 -25.80
CA PHE A 114 0.61 0.71 -25.56
C PHE A 114 0.65 -0.33 -26.68
N ALA A 115 -0.42 -0.50 -27.46
CA ALA A 115 -0.46 -1.42 -28.61
C ALA A 115 0.49 -0.97 -29.73
N ASP A 116 0.62 0.34 -29.96
CA ASP A 116 1.54 0.91 -30.95
C ASP A 116 3.03 0.76 -30.56
N LEU A 117 3.32 0.28 -29.33
CA LEU A 117 4.67 0.04 -28.82
C LEU A 117 5.24 -1.33 -29.20
N GLU A 118 4.41 -2.26 -29.67
CA GLU A 118 4.80 -3.66 -29.91
C GLU A 118 5.49 -3.88 -31.28
N ARG A 119 6.11 -2.83 -31.85
CA ARG A 119 6.77 -2.92 -33.15
C ARG A 119 8.09 -3.71 -33.05
N PRO A 120 8.35 -4.67 -33.95
CA PRO A 120 9.58 -5.46 -33.92
C PRO A 120 10.84 -4.59 -34.02
N GLY A 121 11.75 -4.70 -33.03
CA GLY A 121 13.07 -4.06 -33.04
C GLY A 121 13.22 -2.79 -32.20
N GLU A 122 12.13 -2.24 -31.64
CA GLU A 122 12.17 -1.05 -30.78
C GLU A 122 11.72 -1.41 -29.36
N ARG A 123 12.61 -1.23 -28.37
CA ARG A 123 12.31 -1.54 -26.97
C ARG A 123 11.84 -0.30 -26.24
N ILE A 124 10.67 -0.35 -25.59
CA ILE A 124 10.25 0.67 -24.61
C ILE A 124 10.36 0.07 -23.22
N ASP A 125 11.23 0.66 -22.43
CA ASP A 125 11.59 0.23 -21.09
C ASP A 125 11.29 1.29 -20.02
N HIS A 126 10.97 2.53 -20.40
CA HIS A 126 10.62 3.60 -19.47
C HIS A 126 9.23 4.18 -19.70
N VAL A 127 8.51 4.40 -18.61
CA VAL A 127 7.29 5.19 -18.54
C VAL A 127 7.51 6.32 -17.53
N MET A 128 7.27 7.56 -17.95
CA MET A 128 7.35 8.76 -17.12
C MET A 128 5.95 9.36 -17.02
N HIS A 129 5.38 9.44 -15.82
CA HIS A 129 4.04 9.97 -15.57
C HIS A 129 4.10 11.29 -14.81
N LEU A 130 3.89 12.41 -15.51
CA LEU A 130 4.03 13.77 -14.99
C LEU A 130 2.69 14.48 -14.72
N TRP A 131 1.54 13.90 -15.11
CA TRP A 131 0.22 14.53 -14.90
C TRP A 131 -0.09 14.86 -13.44
N SER A 132 0.55 14.19 -12.48
CA SER A 132 0.37 14.48 -11.06
C SER A 132 0.95 15.85 -10.65
N LEU A 133 1.73 16.51 -11.51
CA LEU A 133 2.16 17.89 -11.35
C LEU A 133 0.99 18.86 -11.55
N ASP A 134 0.14 18.59 -12.54
CA ASP A 134 -1.07 19.39 -12.82
C ASP A 134 -2.18 19.16 -11.78
N ALA A 135 -2.05 18.10 -10.98
CA ALA A 135 -2.94 17.84 -9.84
C ALA A 135 -2.68 18.78 -8.66
N THR A 136 -1.62 19.59 -8.70
CA THR A 136 -1.18 20.43 -7.58
C THR A 136 -1.56 21.90 -7.75
N CYS A 137 -2.51 22.36 -6.93
CA CYS A 137 -2.76 23.77 -6.63
C CYS A 137 -2.87 23.90 -5.11
N ALA A 138 -2.49 25.06 -4.59
CA ALA A 138 -2.30 25.34 -3.17
C ALA A 138 -3.56 25.11 -2.28
N ASP A 139 -4.75 25.03 -2.88
CA ASP A 139 -6.05 25.08 -2.19
C ASP A 139 -6.80 23.73 -2.06
N TYR A 140 -6.20 22.57 -2.37
CA TYR A 140 -6.95 21.30 -2.50
C TYR A 140 -7.19 20.45 -1.23
N LEU A 141 -7.01 20.99 -0.03
CA LEU A 141 -7.40 20.30 1.23
C LEU A 141 -8.69 20.86 1.84
N VAL A 142 -9.58 21.41 1.02
CA VAL A 142 -10.82 22.02 1.51
C VAL A 142 -11.90 20.95 1.76
N ASP A 143 -11.96 19.92 0.91
CA ASP A 143 -12.92 18.83 1.00
C ASP A 143 -12.46 17.57 0.23
N ILE A 144 -13.24 16.50 0.32
CA ILE A 144 -12.98 15.23 -0.39
C ILE A 144 -13.12 15.36 -1.91
N ASP A 145 -13.93 16.29 -2.42
CA ASP A 145 -14.15 16.44 -3.85
C ASP A 145 -12.88 16.96 -4.53
N ALA A 146 -12.18 17.90 -3.89
CA ALA A 146 -10.86 18.36 -4.30
C ALA A 146 -9.81 17.23 -4.28
N VAL A 147 -9.83 16.39 -3.24
CA VAL A 147 -8.96 15.20 -3.18
C VAL A 147 -9.28 14.27 -4.35
N GLU A 148 -10.53 13.90 -4.55
CA GLU A 148 -10.97 13.01 -5.64
C GLU A 148 -10.62 13.56 -7.02
N ALA A 149 -10.79 14.86 -7.25
CA ALA A 149 -10.41 15.51 -8.50
C ALA A 149 -8.91 15.37 -8.78
N SER A 150 -8.06 15.61 -7.77
CA SER A 150 -6.60 15.46 -7.91
C SER A 150 -6.19 14.00 -8.21
N GLN A 151 -6.95 13.01 -7.73
CA GLN A 151 -6.63 11.60 -7.97
C GLN A 151 -6.84 11.17 -9.43
N ARG A 152 -7.68 11.87 -10.20
CA ARG A 152 -7.88 11.59 -11.64
C ARG A 152 -6.60 11.74 -12.46
N LEU A 153 -5.76 12.72 -12.12
CA LEU A 153 -4.44 12.98 -12.73
C LEU A 153 -3.29 12.34 -11.93
N GLY A 154 -3.60 11.78 -10.76
CA GLY A 154 -2.66 11.18 -9.82
C GLY A 154 -2.76 9.66 -9.81
N TYR A 155 -3.30 9.15 -8.70
CA TYR A 155 -3.41 7.72 -8.45
C TYR A 155 -4.18 6.98 -9.55
N ASP A 156 -5.33 7.50 -10.00
CA ASP A 156 -6.24 6.77 -10.87
C ASP A 156 -5.71 6.67 -12.31
N SER A 157 -5.07 7.71 -12.85
CA SER A 157 -4.41 7.62 -14.15
C SER A 157 -3.18 6.71 -14.09
N PHE A 158 -2.36 6.82 -13.04
CA PHE A 158 -1.18 5.97 -12.89
C PHE A 158 -1.54 4.50 -12.67
N LEU A 159 -2.63 4.20 -11.96
CA LEU A 159 -3.17 2.84 -11.84
C LEU A 159 -3.48 2.24 -13.22
N ARG A 160 -4.14 3.01 -14.10
CA ARG A 160 -4.45 2.57 -15.47
C ARG A 160 -3.18 2.31 -16.26
N VAL A 161 -2.19 3.20 -16.18
CA VAL A 161 -0.87 2.99 -16.79
C VAL A 161 -0.23 1.69 -16.32
N LEU A 162 -0.20 1.43 -15.00
CA LEU A 162 0.41 0.21 -14.45
C LEU A 162 -0.31 -1.06 -14.92
N ARG A 163 -1.65 -1.04 -15.02
CA ARG A 163 -2.43 -2.14 -15.58
C ARG A 163 -2.05 -2.42 -17.03
N THR A 164 -2.06 -1.38 -17.87
CA THR A 164 -1.73 -1.52 -19.29
C THR A 164 -0.29 -1.98 -19.49
N VAL A 165 0.65 -1.46 -18.70
CA VAL A 165 2.05 -1.89 -18.71
C VAL A 165 2.19 -3.36 -18.31
N SER A 166 1.42 -3.83 -17.34
CA SER A 166 1.48 -5.21 -16.86
C SER A 166 0.83 -6.24 -17.80
N SER A 167 -0.15 -5.82 -18.62
CA SER A 167 -0.89 -6.70 -19.53
C SER A 167 -0.24 -6.86 -20.92
N SER A 168 0.72 -5.99 -21.27
CA SER A 168 1.43 -6.08 -22.56
C SER A 168 2.31 -7.34 -22.64
N ARG A 169 2.27 -8.01 -23.79
CA ARG A 169 2.96 -9.29 -24.06
C ARG A 169 4.47 -9.16 -24.31
N VAL A 170 5.00 -7.94 -24.29
CA VAL A 170 6.42 -7.68 -24.61
C VAL A 170 7.31 -8.15 -23.47
N ALA A 171 8.24 -9.05 -23.80
CA ALA A 171 9.24 -9.54 -22.87
C ALA A 171 10.22 -8.44 -22.44
N GLY A 172 10.43 -8.27 -21.13
CA GLY A 172 11.50 -7.44 -20.58
C GLY A 172 11.11 -6.66 -19.32
N SER A 173 12.11 -6.25 -18.55
CA SER A 173 11.89 -5.36 -17.40
C SER A 173 11.53 -3.95 -17.87
N ARG A 174 10.52 -3.36 -17.22
CA ARG A 174 10.08 -1.97 -17.40
C ARG A 174 10.27 -1.15 -16.13
N ILE A 175 10.48 0.14 -16.31
CA ILE A 175 10.67 1.11 -15.26
C ILE A 175 9.60 2.20 -15.39
N CYS A 176 8.78 2.37 -14.37
CA CYS A 176 7.78 3.43 -14.29
C CYS A 176 8.18 4.46 -13.24
N HIS A 177 8.23 5.72 -13.63
CA HIS A 177 8.36 6.83 -12.70
C HIS A 177 7.08 7.65 -12.69
N VAL A 178 6.64 8.03 -11.49
CA VAL A 178 5.63 9.09 -11.32
C VAL A 178 6.32 10.31 -10.73
N VAL A 179 5.97 11.49 -11.24
CA VAL A 179 6.53 12.76 -10.80
C VAL A 179 5.46 13.59 -10.11
N THR A 180 5.74 14.08 -8.91
CA THR A 180 4.82 14.88 -8.09
C THR A 180 5.45 16.19 -7.65
N ALA A 181 4.63 17.12 -7.17
CA ALA A 181 5.06 18.36 -6.52
C ALA A 181 4.85 18.31 -5.02
N ASP A 182 5.88 18.70 -4.26
CA ASP A 182 5.81 18.95 -2.82
C ASP A 182 5.08 17.85 -2.02
N ALA A 183 5.13 16.59 -2.48
CA ALA A 183 4.55 15.48 -1.73
C ALA A 183 5.32 15.26 -0.42
N TYR A 184 6.62 15.59 -0.41
CA TYR A 184 7.49 15.44 0.74
C TYR A 184 8.06 16.78 1.24
N ARG A 185 8.24 16.86 2.56
CA ARG A 185 9.07 17.89 3.20
C ARG A 185 10.52 17.41 3.22
N VAL A 186 11.39 18.04 2.44
CA VAL A 186 12.78 17.60 2.23
C VAL A 186 13.75 18.56 2.91
N VAL A 187 13.67 19.84 2.58
CA VAL A 187 14.55 20.90 3.12
C VAL A 187 13.85 21.81 4.13
N GLY A 188 12.54 21.64 4.32
CA GLY A 188 11.77 22.25 5.40
C GLY A 188 10.93 23.45 5.00
N THR A 189 11.10 23.96 3.79
CA THR A 189 10.40 25.13 3.21
C THR A 189 9.19 24.76 2.35
N GLU A 190 8.96 23.48 2.10
CA GLU A 190 7.90 22.99 1.22
C GLU A 190 6.52 23.09 1.87
N SER A 191 5.53 23.49 1.06
CA SER A 191 4.11 23.40 1.40
C SER A 191 3.60 22.01 1.05
N VAL A 192 3.77 21.07 1.98
CA VAL A 192 3.45 19.64 1.74
C VAL A 192 2.04 19.47 1.15
N SER A 193 1.96 18.69 0.07
CA SER A 193 0.73 18.30 -0.63
C SER A 193 0.37 16.84 -0.34
N PRO A 194 -0.56 16.57 0.60
CA PRO A 194 -0.96 15.20 0.92
C PRO A 194 -1.58 14.46 -0.27
N ASN A 195 -2.30 15.18 -1.13
CA ASN A 195 -2.97 14.61 -2.30
C ASN A 195 -1.99 14.00 -3.31
N ALA A 196 -0.80 14.60 -3.42
CA ALA A 196 0.27 14.10 -4.27
C ALA A 196 0.96 12.86 -3.69
N MET A 197 0.83 12.60 -2.37
CA MET A 197 1.48 11.47 -1.71
C MET A 197 0.87 10.12 -2.09
N THR A 198 -0.41 10.08 -2.49
CA THR A 198 -1.16 8.84 -2.71
C THR A 198 -0.51 7.91 -3.75
N VAL A 199 0.13 8.46 -4.79
CA VAL A 199 0.79 7.67 -5.84
C VAL A 199 1.92 6.80 -5.30
N THR A 200 2.52 7.14 -4.14
CA THR A 200 3.57 6.33 -3.53
C THR A 200 3.11 4.92 -3.19
N GLY A 201 1.81 4.73 -2.89
CA GLY A 201 1.24 3.41 -2.62
C GLY A 201 1.38 2.48 -3.82
N LEU A 202 1.07 2.99 -5.02
CA LEU A 202 1.26 2.25 -6.27
C LEU A 202 2.74 1.97 -6.55
N CYS A 203 3.62 2.96 -6.36
CA CYS A 203 5.07 2.78 -6.59
C CYS A 203 5.68 1.68 -5.71
N LYS A 204 5.17 1.49 -4.50
CA LYS A 204 5.66 0.46 -3.57
C LYS A 204 5.06 -0.91 -3.88
N VAL A 205 3.78 -0.97 -4.24
CA VAL A 205 3.04 -2.23 -4.42
C VAL A 205 3.22 -2.83 -5.81
N ALA A 206 3.28 -2.02 -6.87
CA ALA A 206 3.34 -2.53 -8.24
C ALA A 206 4.56 -3.43 -8.51
N PRO A 207 5.78 -3.14 -8.05
CA PRO A 207 6.92 -4.04 -8.20
C PRO A 207 6.78 -5.38 -7.44
N GLN A 208 5.93 -5.41 -6.41
CA GLN A 208 5.67 -6.63 -5.61
C GLN A 208 4.67 -7.55 -6.31
N GLU A 209 3.67 -6.96 -6.98
CA GLU A 209 2.66 -7.66 -7.75
C GLU A 209 3.15 -8.04 -9.15
N TYR A 210 4.05 -7.26 -9.74
CA TYR A 210 4.56 -7.47 -11.10
C TYR A 210 6.11 -7.53 -11.10
N PRO A 211 6.71 -8.74 -11.03
CA PRO A 211 8.16 -8.91 -10.97
C PRO A 211 8.96 -8.31 -12.14
N GLY A 212 8.33 -8.10 -13.30
CA GLY A 212 8.93 -7.41 -14.45
C GLY A 212 9.00 -5.89 -14.31
N LEU A 213 8.32 -5.33 -13.32
CA LEU A 213 8.11 -3.91 -13.18
C LEU A 213 8.92 -3.33 -12.02
N ARG A 214 9.57 -2.21 -12.28
CA ARG A 214 10.16 -1.35 -11.24
C ARG A 214 9.43 -0.03 -11.22
N CYS A 215 9.24 0.54 -10.04
CA CYS A 215 8.54 1.81 -9.88
C CYS A 215 9.28 2.76 -8.95
N GLY A 216 9.27 4.04 -9.30
CA GLY A 216 9.91 5.11 -8.53
C GLY A 216 9.01 6.34 -8.43
N HIS A 217 9.06 6.99 -7.28
CA HIS A 217 8.37 8.24 -7.01
C HIS A 217 9.39 9.38 -6.97
N ILE A 218 9.29 10.31 -7.93
CA ILE A 218 10.15 11.49 -8.01
C ILE A 218 9.34 12.70 -7.55
N ASP A 219 9.82 13.41 -6.56
CA ASP A 219 9.14 14.61 -6.04
C ASP A 219 9.95 15.88 -6.34
N VAL A 220 9.32 16.90 -6.91
CA VAL A 220 9.94 18.18 -7.27
C VAL A 220 9.32 19.32 -6.46
N SER A 221 9.94 20.49 -6.44
CA SER A 221 9.43 21.67 -5.73
C SER A 221 8.33 22.38 -6.51
N GLY A 222 7.13 22.54 -5.98
CA GLY A 222 6.02 23.13 -6.73
C GLY A 222 5.98 24.67 -6.77
N ASN A 223 6.68 25.35 -5.86
CA ASN A 223 6.57 26.82 -5.76
C ASN A 223 7.23 27.62 -6.91
N GLU A 224 7.89 26.94 -7.87
CA GLU A 224 8.73 27.57 -8.91
C GLU A 224 8.25 27.24 -10.35
N TYR A 225 7.02 26.72 -10.53
CA TYR A 225 6.47 26.29 -11.83
C TYR A 225 6.54 27.34 -12.94
N ALA A 226 6.38 28.62 -12.60
CA ALA A 226 6.39 29.71 -13.58
C ALA A 226 7.80 30.15 -14.03
N ASP A 227 8.88 29.59 -13.47
CA ASP A 227 10.26 29.93 -13.85
C ASP A 227 10.79 28.98 -14.95
N PRO A 228 11.02 29.46 -16.18
CA PRO A 228 11.58 28.62 -17.24
C PRO A 228 12.94 28.00 -16.91
N ALA A 229 13.79 28.70 -16.14
CA ALA A 229 15.09 28.15 -15.73
C ALA A 229 14.92 26.98 -14.76
N TRP A 230 13.89 27.04 -13.91
CA TRP A 230 13.52 25.95 -13.02
C TRP A 230 12.97 24.74 -13.80
N ILE A 231 12.06 24.95 -14.75
CA ILE A 231 11.54 23.89 -15.65
C ILE A 231 12.71 23.15 -16.31
N GLU A 232 13.66 23.89 -16.90
CA GLU A 232 14.84 23.31 -17.55
C GLU A 232 15.72 22.53 -16.56
N THR A 233 15.87 23.04 -15.35
CA THR A 233 16.64 22.37 -14.29
C THR A 233 16.01 21.03 -13.89
N ILE A 234 14.69 21.00 -13.70
CA ILE A 234 13.96 19.78 -13.38
C ILE A 234 13.99 18.81 -14.56
N ALA A 235 13.72 19.26 -15.79
CA ALA A 235 13.77 18.42 -16.98
C ALA A 235 15.16 17.80 -17.16
N THR A 236 16.24 18.54 -16.88
CA THR A 236 17.61 18.00 -16.86
C THR A 236 17.80 16.97 -15.74
N GLY A 237 17.31 17.22 -14.53
CA GLY A 237 17.40 16.25 -13.42
C GLY A 237 16.63 14.95 -13.70
N LEU A 238 15.44 15.05 -14.31
CA LEU A 238 14.64 13.90 -14.75
C LEU A 238 15.33 13.13 -15.87
N PHE A 239 15.90 13.84 -16.84
CA PHE A 239 16.71 13.23 -17.89
C PHE A 239 17.88 12.45 -17.28
N ASP A 240 18.67 13.09 -16.41
CA ASP A 240 19.79 12.49 -15.69
C ASP A 240 19.38 11.26 -14.86
N GLU A 241 18.19 11.27 -14.24
CA GLU A 241 17.72 10.10 -13.47
C GLU A 241 17.46 8.87 -14.35
N LEU A 242 17.03 9.10 -15.60
CA LEU A 242 16.91 8.06 -16.62
C LEU A 242 18.29 7.57 -17.14
N GLN A 243 19.37 8.31 -16.87
CA GLN A 243 20.73 8.00 -17.29
C GLN A 243 21.49 7.19 -16.22
N GLY A 244 21.22 5.89 -16.12
CA GLY A 244 22.07 4.99 -15.35
C GLY A 244 21.37 3.74 -14.83
N ASP A 245 22.15 2.86 -14.20
CA ASP A 245 21.63 1.66 -13.58
C ASP A 245 20.96 1.96 -12.24
N GLY A 246 19.88 1.23 -11.98
CA GLY A 246 19.15 1.29 -10.71
C GLY A 246 18.12 2.40 -10.61
N ILE A 247 17.11 2.14 -9.79
CA ILE A 247 15.98 3.02 -9.51
C ILE A 247 15.85 3.19 -8.01
N GLU A 248 15.71 4.44 -7.58
CA GLU A 248 15.34 4.73 -6.20
C GLU A 248 13.82 4.66 -6.07
N THR A 249 13.32 4.03 -5.02
CA THR A 249 11.87 3.95 -4.76
C THR A 249 11.28 5.34 -4.54
N VAL A 250 11.99 6.20 -3.81
CA VAL A 250 11.59 7.60 -3.55
C VAL A 250 12.80 8.52 -3.66
N LEU A 251 12.67 9.53 -4.51
CA LEU A 251 13.67 10.53 -4.85
C LEU A 251 13.01 11.90 -4.79
N ALA A 252 13.75 12.93 -4.37
CA ALA A 252 13.31 14.31 -4.51
C ALA A 252 14.38 15.21 -5.15
N PHE A 253 13.93 16.18 -5.94
CA PHE A 253 14.73 17.29 -6.43
C PHE A 253 14.35 18.58 -5.71
N ARG A 254 15.33 19.24 -5.09
CA ARG A 254 15.17 20.54 -4.43
C ARG A 254 16.36 21.42 -4.77
N HIS A 255 16.13 22.62 -5.31
CA HIS A 255 17.19 23.57 -5.68
C HIS A 255 18.33 22.93 -6.51
N GLY A 256 17.97 22.11 -7.50
CA GLY A 256 18.94 21.39 -8.36
C GLY A 256 19.71 20.26 -7.67
N MET A 257 19.41 19.94 -6.41
CA MET A 257 20.03 18.85 -5.67
C MET A 257 19.15 17.60 -5.64
N ARG A 258 19.80 16.43 -5.67
CA ARG A 258 19.17 15.11 -5.65
C ARG A 258 19.16 14.53 -4.24
N TRP A 259 17.99 14.19 -3.73
CA TRP A 259 17.79 13.65 -2.38
C TRP A 259 17.13 12.28 -2.43
N ILE A 260 17.53 11.36 -1.57
CA ILE A 260 16.88 10.06 -1.42
C ILE A 260 16.30 9.96 -0.02
N LEU A 261 15.09 9.43 0.08
CA LEU A 261 14.46 9.10 1.35
C LEU A 261 15.20 7.92 2.01
N ALA A 262 15.63 8.13 3.24
CA ALA A 262 16.23 7.11 4.10
C ALA A 262 15.51 7.12 5.45
N TRP A 263 15.82 6.12 6.29
CA TRP A 263 15.15 5.93 7.56
C TRP A 263 16.15 5.80 8.69
N GLU A 264 15.98 6.62 9.72
CA GLU A 264 16.85 6.59 10.89
C GLU A 264 16.13 5.85 12.01
N GLN A 265 16.75 4.80 12.55
CA GLN A 265 16.26 4.16 13.75
C GLN A 265 16.39 5.13 14.92
N ARG A 266 15.31 5.25 15.68
CA ARG A 266 15.24 6.12 16.84
C ARG A 266 15.06 5.24 18.08
N ARG A 267 15.80 5.55 19.13
CA ARG A 267 15.66 4.90 20.44
C ARG A 267 14.86 5.79 21.36
N VAL A 268 13.96 5.19 22.13
CA VAL A 268 13.20 5.93 23.16
C VAL A 268 14.22 6.54 24.13
N PRO A 269 14.25 7.87 24.32
CA PRO A 269 15.25 8.48 25.19
C PRO A 269 15.11 7.95 26.61
N ALA A 270 16.26 7.71 27.27
CA ALA A 270 16.27 7.19 28.63
C ALA A 270 15.71 8.22 29.63
N GLY A 271 14.50 7.99 30.13
CA GLY A 271 13.85 8.84 31.14
C GLY A 271 12.32 8.77 31.07
N ARG A 272 11.61 9.16 32.15
CA ARG A 272 10.15 9.39 32.10
C ARG A 272 9.89 10.68 31.34
N HIS A 273 9.60 10.58 30.05
CA HIS A 273 8.92 11.67 29.36
C HIS A 273 7.47 11.74 29.85
N PRO A 274 6.92 12.94 30.10
CA PRO A 274 5.50 13.06 30.38
C PRO A 274 4.72 12.63 29.13
N SER A 275 4.11 11.45 29.18
CA SER A 275 3.19 10.99 28.15
C SER A 275 2.08 12.04 27.97
N ARG A 276 1.70 12.35 26.73
CA ARG A 276 0.50 13.18 26.47
C ARG A 276 -0.78 12.51 27.00
N ILE A 277 -0.73 11.21 27.30
CA ILE A 277 -1.77 10.46 27.99
C ILE A 277 -1.65 10.66 29.51
N ARG A 278 -2.66 11.31 30.07
CA ARG A 278 -2.86 11.61 31.49
C ARG A 278 -3.78 10.59 32.15
N GLN A 279 -3.56 10.35 33.45
CA GLN A 279 -4.50 9.63 34.30
C GLN A 279 -5.83 10.40 34.39
N GLY A 280 -6.97 9.73 34.22
CA GLY A 280 -8.28 10.39 34.24
C GLY A 280 -8.61 11.26 33.02
N GLY A 281 -7.77 11.27 31.99
CA GLY A 281 -7.98 12.08 30.78
C GLY A 281 -9.17 11.61 29.92
N VAL A 282 -9.68 12.51 29.08
CA VAL A 282 -10.79 12.28 28.17
C VAL A 282 -10.28 12.04 26.74
N TYR A 283 -10.53 10.85 26.20
CA TYR A 283 -10.03 10.46 24.87
C TYR A 283 -11.16 10.04 23.94
N VAL A 284 -11.16 10.61 22.73
CA VAL A 284 -12.04 10.18 21.63
C VAL A 284 -11.30 9.14 20.79
N ILE A 285 -11.92 7.97 20.59
CA ILE A 285 -11.36 6.88 19.80
C ILE A 285 -12.33 6.52 18.68
N THR A 286 -12.01 6.90 17.45
CA THR A 286 -12.79 6.50 16.28
C THR A 286 -12.46 5.06 15.91
N GLY A 287 -13.45 4.23 15.59
CA GLY A 287 -13.23 2.80 15.39
C GLY A 287 -12.84 2.07 16.68
N GLY A 288 -13.19 2.62 17.85
CA GLY A 288 -12.75 2.13 19.16
C GLY A 288 -13.26 0.74 19.55
N LEU A 289 -14.27 0.20 18.85
CA LEU A 289 -14.74 -1.18 19.03
C LEU A 289 -14.08 -2.18 18.05
N GLY A 290 -13.31 -1.68 17.09
CA GLY A 290 -12.42 -2.52 16.27
C GLY A 290 -11.30 -3.12 17.13
N LYS A 291 -10.65 -4.18 16.63
CA LYS A 291 -9.65 -4.92 17.42
C LYS A 291 -8.51 -4.03 17.95
N VAL A 292 -7.93 -3.18 17.08
CA VAL A 292 -6.84 -2.24 17.46
C VAL A 292 -7.35 -1.10 18.33
N GLY A 293 -8.47 -0.47 17.95
CA GLY A 293 -9.07 0.61 18.74
C GLY A 293 -9.43 0.16 20.16
N TYR A 294 -9.90 -1.07 20.30
CA TYR A 294 -10.22 -1.66 21.60
C TYR A 294 -8.98 -1.91 22.45
N ALA A 295 -7.90 -2.45 21.88
CA ALA A 295 -6.65 -2.65 22.62
C ALA A 295 -6.07 -1.33 23.16
N ILE A 296 -6.18 -0.25 22.38
CA ILE A 296 -5.81 1.09 22.83
C ILE A 296 -6.75 1.58 23.93
N ALA A 297 -8.05 1.45 23.74
CA ALA A 297 -9.06 1.82 24.73
C ALA A 297 -8.83 1.08 26.07
N GLU A 298 -8.48 -0.20 26.00
CA GLU A 298 -8.20 -1.04 27.15
C GLU A 298 -6.97 -0.57 27.93
N SER A 299 -5.89 -0.20 27.24
CA SER A 299 -4.70 0.38 27.88
C SER A 299 -4.98 1.73 28.54
N LEU A 300 -5.87 2.54 27.95
CA LEU A 300 -6.30 3.80 28.55
C LEU A 300 -7.23 3.59 29.75
N ALA A 301 -8.06 2.54 29.74
CA ALA A 301 -8.94 2.20 30.85
C ALA A 301 -8.18 1.92 32.14
N GLU A 302 -7.00 1.28 32.06
CA GLU A 302 -6.10 1.04 33.20
C GLU A 302 -5.59 2.33 33.87
N ARG A 303 -5.78 3.49 33.22
CA ARG A 303 -5.45 4.83 33.73
C ARG A 303 -6.69 5.58 34.21
N ASN A 304 -7.80 4.89 34.44
CA ASN A 304 -9.11 5.46 34.78
C ASN A 304 -9.58 6.53 33.78
N ALA A 305 -9.28 6.35 32.49
CA ALA A 305 -9.63 7.31 31.46
C ALA A 305 -11.15 7.39 31.22
N LYS A 306 -11.60 8.55 30.73
CA LYS A 306 -12.95 8.73 30.16
C LYS A 306 -12.86 8.51 28.66
N LEU A 307 -13.57 7.51 28.15
CA LEU A 307 -13.44 7.03 26.78
C LEU A 307 -14.69 7.37 25.98
N VAL A 308 -14.52 8.13 24.91
CA VAL A 308 -15.57 8.38 23.92
C VAL A 308 -15.33 7.47 22.73
N ILE A 309 -16.09 6.39 22.66
CA ILE A 309 -15.95 5.35 21.64
C ILE A 309 -16.88 5.68 20.47
N ILE A 310 -16.30 6.00 19.31
CA ILE A 310 -17.05 6.31 18.09
C ILE A 310 -17.05 5.10 17.15
N GLY A 311 -18.24 4.70 16.69
CA GLY A 311 -18.45 3.64 15.71
C GLY A 311 -19.75 3.82 14.94
N ARG A 312 -19.93 3.04 13.86
CA ARG A 312 -21.12 3.11 12.99
C ARG A 312 -22.27 2.22 13.47
N ASP A 313 -21.94 1.19 14.24
CA ASP A 313 -22.89 0.18 14.67
C ASP A 313 -23.96 0.75 15.60
N GLU A 314 -25.19 0.30 15.40
CA GLU A 314 -26.28 0.56 16.32
C GLU A 314 -26.23 -0.47 17.44
N LEU A 315 -26.00 -0.01 18.67
CA LEU A 315 -25.97 -0.85 19.86
C LEU A 315 -27.29 -0.71 20.63
N PRO A 316 -27.75 -1.79 21.30
CA PRO A 316 -28.92 -1.69 22.17
C PRO A 316 -28.67 -0.67 23.29
N VAL A 317 -29.75 -0.16 23.87
CA VAL A 317 -29.66 0.74 25.04
C VAL A 317 -28.99 0.02 26.23
N ARG A 318 -28.21 0.76 27.04
CA ARG A 318 -27.37 0.23 28.12
C ARG A 318 -28.10 -0.73 29.07
N ALA A 319 -29.37 -0.44 29.38
CA ALA A 319 -30.21 -1.24 30.27
C ALA A 319 -30.44 -2.68 29.76
N ASN A 320 -30.39 -2.87 28.44
CA ASN A 320 -30.69 -4.16 27.80
C ASN A 320 -29.43 -4.97 27.46
N TRP A 321 -28.22 -4.49 27.80
CA TRP A 321 -26.99 -5.16 27.39
C TRP A 321 -26.84 -6.56 27.96
N ALA A 322 -27.16 -6.76 29.25
CA ALA A 322 -27.05 -8.07 29.90
C ALA A 322 -27.99 -9.09 29.23
N ASP A 323 -29.26 -8.73 29.09
CA ASP A 323 -30.27 -9.55 28.41
C ASP A 323 -29.88 -9.84 26.96
N TRP A 324 -29.33 -8.86 26.23
CA TRP A 324 -28.84 -9.07 24.87
C TRP A 324 -27.71 -10.09 24.80
N ILE A 325 -26.73 -10.01 25.72
CA ILE A 325 -25.60 -10.93 25.77
C ILE A 325 -26.04 -12.36 26.10
N ASP A 326 -27.02 -12.50 27.00
CA ASP A 326 -27.47 -13.80 27.51
C ASP A 326 -28.42 -14.52 26.54
N THR A 327 -29.20 -13.78 25.74
CA THR A 327 -30.23 -14.34 24.85
C THR A 327 -29.74 -14.64 23.44
N ARG A 328 -28.57 -14.16 23.03
CA ARG A 328 -28.03 -14.30 21.67
C ARG A 328 -27.04 -15.46 21.55
N ALA A 329 -26.96 -16.03 20.35
CA ALA A 329 -26.07 -17.14 20.04
C ALA A 329 -24.59 -16.75 20.20
N GLN A 330 -23.75 -17.75 20.48
CA GLN A 330 -22.29 -17.61 20.51
C GLN A 330 -21.79 -17.13 19.12
N GLY A 331 -20.92 -16.13 19.09
CA GLY A 331 -20.44 -15.49 17.85
C GLY A 331 -21.24 -14.28 17.37
N ASP A 332 -22.27 -13.82 18.11
CA ASP A 332 -22.93 -12.54 17.81
C ASP A 332 -21.97 -11.35 17.99
N THR A 333 -21.68 -10.66 16.89
CA THR A 333 -20.73 -9.54 16.87
C THR A 333 -21.14 -8.36 17.74
N THR A 334 -22.45 -8.15 17.94
CA THR A 334 -22.96 -7.11 18.85
C THR A 334 -22.64 -7.48 20.29
N SER A 335 -22.94 -8.72 20.69
CA SER A 335 -22.61 -9.25 22.01
C SER A 335 -21.11 -9.18 22.33
N GLU A 336 -20.24 -9.44 21.36
CA GLU A 336 -18.79 -9.24 21.52
C GLU A 336 -18.41 -7.78 21.80
N LYS A 337 -19.00 -6.83 21.07
CA LYS A 337 -18.79 -5.39 21.29
C LYS A 337 -19.29 -4.95 22.66
N LEU A 338 -20.45 -5.44 23.11
CA LEU A 338 -20.99 -5.15 24.44
C LEU A 338 -20.09 -5.71 25.55
N ARG A 339 -19.58 -6.94 25.41
CA ARG A 339 -18.61 -7.52 26.36
C ARG A 339 -17.34 -6.70 26.46
N ARG A 340 -16.82 -6.21 25.33
CA ARG A 340 -15.67 -5.29 25.28
C ARG A 340 -15.96 -4.00 26.07
N LEU A 341 -17.10 -3.37 25.84
CA LEU A 341 -17.48 -2.15 26.57
C LEU A 341 -17.56 -2.37 28.09
N LEU A 342 -18.20 -3.47 28.52
CA LEU A 342 -18.26 -3.86 29.93
C LEU A 342 -16.87 -4.12 30.53
N ALA A 343 -15.95 -4.71 29.74
CA ALA A 343 -14.58 -4.95 30.20
C ALA A 343 -13.79 -3.65 30.40
N LEU A 344 -14.00 -2.62 29.57
CA LEU A 344 -13.40 -1.30 29.78
C LEU A 344 -13.91 -0.66 31.07
N GLU A 345 -15.21 -0.71 31.32
CA GLU A 345 -15.82 -0.20 32.57
C GLU A 345 -15.28 -0.95 33.80
N ALA A 346 -15.15 -2.28 33.72
CA ALA A 346 -14.60 -3.11 34.79
C ALA A 346 -13.12 -2.79 35.09
N LYS A 347 -12.37 -2.28 34.11
CA LYS A 347 -10.98 -1.80 34.28
C LYS A 347 -10.87 -0.37 34.82
N GLY A 348 -12.00 0.30 35.07
CA GLY A 348 -12.05 1.62 35.70
C GLY A 348 -12.31 2.79 34.74
N ALA A 349 -12.58 2.53 33.45
CA ALA A 349 -12.97 3.58 32.52
C ALA A 349 -14.42 4.02 32.71
N GLU A 350 -14.68 5.30 32.47
CA GLU A 350 -16.03 5.79 32.17
C GLU A 350 -16.21 5.80 30.64
N VAL A 351 -17.24 5.17 30.11
CA VAL A 351 -17.38 4.97 28.66
C VAL A 351 -18.64 5.65 28.13
N LEU A 352 -18.47 6.53 27.14
CA LEU A 352 -19.53 7.09 26.31
C LEU A 352 -19.42 6.48 24.91
N VAL A 353 -20.49 5.85 24.42
CA VAL A 353 -20.53 5.34 23.04
C VAL A 353 -21.34 6.28 22.17
N CYS A 354 -20.72 6.79 21.11
CA CYS A 354 -21.37 7.66 20.14
C CYS A 354 -21.47 6.96 18.78
N ARG A 355 -22.68 6.86 18.24
CA ARG A 355 -22.89 6.42 16.87
C ARG A 355 -22.56 7.57 15.92
N ALA A 356 -21.50 7.43 15.14
CA ALA A 356 -21.16 8.38 14.09
C ALA A 356 -20.39 7.71 12.95
N ASP A 357 -20.67 8.14 11.73
CA ASP A 357 -19.77 7.94 10.60
C ASP A 357 -18.69 9.02 10.62
N VAL A 358 -17.42 8.62 10.63
CA VAL A 358 -16.27 9.54 10.64
C VAL A 358 -16.23 10.44 9.41
N THR A 359 -16.85 10.03 8.31
CA THR A 359 -16.92 10.80 7.06
C THR A 359 -18.00 11.89 7.07
N SER A 360 -18.91 11.85 8.06
CA SER A 360 -20.01 12.79 8.20
C SER A 360 -19.69 13.86 9.25
N HIS A 361 -19.50 15.09 8.79
CA HIS A 361 -19.27 16.24 9.66
C HIS A 361 -20.39 16.39 10.70
N VAL A 362 -21.65 16.25 10.29
CA VAL A 362 -22.81 16.40 11.20
C VAL A 362 -22.81 15.34 12.30
N ASN A 363 -22.51 14.08 11.96
CA ASN A 363 -22.48 13.00 12.94
C ASN A 363 -21.33 13.19 13.93
N MET A 364 -20.14 13.53 13.43
CA MET A 364 -18.96 13.74 14.25
C MET A 364 -19.07 14.99 15.13
N GLU A 365 -19.66 16.08 14.63
CA GLU A 365 -19.93 17.28 15.43
C GLU A 365 -20.87 16.97 16.61
N SER A 366 -21.93 16.17 16.37
CA SER A 366 -22.81 15.70 17.43
C SER A 366 -22.09 14.82 18.46
N ALA A 367 -21.21 13.91 18.01
CA ALA A 367 -20.42 13.06 18.91
C ALA A 367 -19.46 13.88 19.80
N PHE A 368 -18.78 14.87 19.23
CA PHE A 368 -17.88 15.77 19.98
C PHE A 368 -18.66 16.66 20.97
N ALA A 369 -19.83 17.16 20.59
CA ALA A 369 -20.68 17.91 21.50
C ALA A 369 -21.15 17.05 22.68
N GLN A 370 -21.52 15.79 22.44
CA GLN A 370 -21.88 14.83 23.49
C GLN A 370 -20.69 14.51 24.41
N ALA A 371 -19.48 14.37 23.86
CA ALA A 371 -18.26 14.16 24.62
C ALA A 371 -18.00 15.30 25.61
N VAL A 372 -18.04 16.55 25.13
CA VAL A 372 -17.85 17.74 25.97
C VAL A 372 -18.98 17.89 26.99
N ALA A 373 -20.23 17.63 26.60
CA ALA A 373 -21.36 17.67 27.53
C ALA A 373 -21.24 16.65 28.66
N SER A 374 -20.68 15.46 28.38
CA SER A 374 -20.54 14.38 29.36
C SER A 374 -19.30 14.54 30.24
N PHE A 375 -18.17 14.96 29.66
CA PHE A 375 -16.87 14.91 30.34
C PHE A 375 -16.15 16.26 30.48
N GLY A 376 -16.68 17.33 29.89
CA GLY A 376 -16.22 18.72 30.03
C GLY A 376 -15.11 19.15 29.06
N SER A 377 -14.20 18.26 28.68
CA SER A 377 -13.09 18.53 27.76
C SER A 377 -12.74 17.32 26.92
N ILE A 378 -11.85 17.48 25.93
CA ILE A 378 -11.26 16.38 25.15
C ILE A 378 -9.74 16.55 25.20
N ASP A 379 -9.04 15.65 25.88
CA ASP A 379 -7.58 15.73 26.03
C ASP A 379 -6.83 15.21 24.80
N GLY A 380 -7.40 14.24 24.09
CA GLY A 380 -6.80 13.67 22.88
C GLY A 380 -7.77 12.91 21.99
N VAL A 381 -7.41 12.80 20.72
CA VAL A 381 -8.12 11.99 19.72
C VAL A 381 -7.18 10.90 19.21
N ILE A 382 -7.69 9.67 19.06
CA ILE A 382 -6.99 8.56 18.43
C ILE A 382 -7.86 8.05 17.28
N HIS A 383 -7.39 8.26 16.06
CA HIS A 383 -8.12 7.96 14.85
C HIS A 383 -7.79 6.53 14.35
N CYS A 384 -8.50 5.53 14.88
CA CYS A 384 -8.37 4.12 14.48
C CYS A 384 -9.38 3.69 13.39
N ALA A 385 -10.17 4.61 12.82
CA ALA A 385 -11.18 4.24 11.84
C ALA A 385 -10.54 3.80 10.52
N GLY A 386 -11.07 2.71 9.97
CA GLY A 386 -10.56 2.07 8.77
C GLY A 386 -10.79 0.57 8.83
N GLU A 387 -10.79 -0.08 7.67
CA GLU A 387 -10.94 -1.53 7.56
C GLU A 387 -9.79 -2.09 6.75
N VAL A 388 -9.11 -3.11 7.30
CA VAL A 388 -7.96 -3.77 6.64
C VAL A 388 -8.41 -4.98 5.81
N ARG A 389 -9.49 -5.65 6.21
CA ARG A 389 -9.93 -6.91 5.57
C ARG A 389 -10.40 -6.73 4.12
N SER A 390 -11.07 -5.61 3.84
CA SER A 390 -11.50 -5.22 2.49
C SER A 390 -10.42 -4.48 1.69
N SER A 391 -9.23 -4.27 2.28
CA SER A 391 -8.14 -3.52 1.64
C SER A 391 -7.33 -4.30 0.62
N LEU A 392 -7.46 -5.64 0.60
CA LEU A 392 -6.66 -6.52 -0.24
C LEU A 392 -7.20 -6.57 -1.67
N VAL A 393 -6.77 -5.62 -2.49
CA VAL A 393 -7.20 -5.48 -3.89
C VAL A 393 -5.97 -5.34 -4.79
N ALA A 394 -5.72 -6.37 -5.60
CA ALA A 394 -4.63 -6.36 -6.56
C ALA A 394 -4.84 -5.26 -7.61
N ILE A 395 -3.74 -4.68 -8.10
CA ILE A 395 -3.74 -3.59 -9.08
C ILE A 395 -4.57 -3.96 -10.32
N GLY A 396 -4.46 -5.20 -10.79
CA GLY A 396 -5.21 -5.71 -11.95
C GLY A 396 -6.73 -5.63 -11.83
N VAL A 397 -7.28 -5.56 -10.62
CA VAL A 397 -8.75 -5.52 -10.37
C VAL A 397 -9.20 -4.30 -9.53
N ALA A 398 -8.29 -3.49 -9.01
CA ALA A 398 -8.58 -2.24 -8.30
C ALA A 398 -9.41 -1.21 -9.09
N SER A 399 -10.54 -0.77 -8.58
CA SER A 399 -11.34 0.29 -9.18
C SER A 399 -11.30 1.58 -8.35
N VAL A 400 -11.81 2.67 -8.91
CA VAL A 400 -12.07 3.92 -8.19
C VAL A 400 -12.90 3.67 -6.93
N ASP A 401 -13.90 2.79 -6.99
CA ASP A 401 -14.74 2.46 -5.82
C ASP A 401 -13.96 1.73 -4.73
N THR A 402 -13.12 0.75 -5.11
CA THR A 402 -12.25 0.07 -4.13
C THR A 402 -11.26 1.02 -3.48
N ARG A 403 -10.73 2.00 -4.24
CA ARG A 403 -9.88 3.07 -3.70
C ARG A 403 -10.65 3.97 -2.76
N ARG A 404 -11.82 4.48 -3.17
CA ARG A 404 -12.69 5.33 -2.37
C ARG A 404 -13.03 4.69 -1.03
N GLY A 405 -13.32 3.39 -1.01
CA GLY A 405 -13.55 2.65 0.23
C GLY A 405 -12.40 2.74 1.23
N GLN A 406 -11.15 2.80 0.77
CA GLN A 406 -9.96 2.97 1.62
C GLN A 406 -9.71 4.44 1.98
N PHE A 407 -9.99 5.37 1.06
CA PHE A 407 -9.76 6.80 1.26
C PHE A 407 -10.77 7.41 2.23
N LEU A 408 -12.05 7.04 2.15
CA LEU A 408 -13.10 7.63 2.97
C LEU A 408 -12.78 7.71 4.47
N PRO A 409 -12.50 6.60 5.19
CA PRO A 409 -12.26 6.68 6.62
C PRO A 409 -10.97 7.42 6.99
N LYS A 410 -9.93 7.38 6.14
CA LYS A 410 -8.56 7.87 6.44
C LYS A 410 -8.25 9.26 5.89
N VAL A 411 -8.98 9.69 4.87
CA VAL A 411 -8.81 10.98 4.20
C VAL A 411 -9.97 11.89 4.57
N GLN A 412 -11.20 11.56 4.15
CA GLN A 412 -12.37 12.35 4.51
C GLN A 412 -12.60 12.38 6.02
N GLY A 413 -12.39 11.25 6.72
CA GLY A 413 -12.45 11.20 8.18
C GLY A 413 -11.47 12.16 8.87
N VAL A 414 -10.26 12.31 8.32
CA VAL A 414 -9.25 13.24 8.84
C VAL A 414 -9.59 14.70 8.52
N LEU A 415 -10.12 15.00 7.33
CA LEU A 415 -10.62 16.35 7.00
C LEU A 415 -11.77 16.77 7.94
N VAL A 416 -12.68 15.85 8.27
CA VAL A 416 -13.74 16.10 9.26
C VAL A 416 -13.14 16.37 10.66
N LEU A 417 -12.15 15.58 11.07
CA LEU A 417 -11.43 15.82 12.33
C LEU A 417 -10.72 17.18 12.30
N GLU A 418 -10.09 17.58 11.20
CA GLU A 418 -9.42 18.88 11.07
C GLU A 418 -10.38 20.04 11.35
N ALA A 419 -11.56 20.01 10.70
CA ALA A 419 -12.59 21.01 10.90
C ALA A 419 -13.12 21.06 12.35
N LEU A 420 -13.24 19.90 13.00
CA LEU A 420 -13.68 19.82 14.40
C LEU A 420 -12.60 20.29 15.37
N LEU A 421 -11.36 19.89 15.17
CA LEU A 421 -10.25 20.28 16.03
C LEU A 421 -9.92 21.77 15.91
N ALA A 422 -10.38 22.47 14.87
CA ALA A 422 -10.37 23.94 14.87
C ALA A 422 -11.31 24.58 15.93
N LYS A 423 -12.34 23.84 16.38
CA LYS A 423 -13.35 24.31 17.35
C LYS A 423 -13.08 23.86 18.79
N TYR A 424 -12.39 22.73 18.97
CA TYR A 424 -12.12 22.13 20.29
C TYR A 424 -10.63 22.22 20.63
N ASP A 425 -10.32 22.64 21.86
CA ASP A 425 -8.96 22.60 22.40
C ASP A 425 -8.60 21.16 22.77
N VAL A 426 -7.74 20.53 21.97
CA VAL A 426 -7.35 19.13 22.09
C VAL A 426 -5.83 19.03 22.09
N GLY A 427 -5.26 18.30 23.05
CA GLY A 427 -3.81 18.23 23.26
C GLY A 427 -3.05 17.42 22.21
N PHE A 428 -3.69 16.45 21.55
CA PHE A 428 -3.13 15.72 20.41
C PHE A 428 -4.22 15.02 19.58
N CYS A 429 -3.92 14.75 18.31
CA CYS A 429 -4.66 13.86 17.44
C CYS A 429 -3.70 12.86 16.80
N MET A 430 -3.80 11.60 17.20
CA MET A 430 -2.99 10.51 16.65
C MET A 430 -3.71 9.84 15.49
N LEU A 431 -3.08 9.83 14.32
CA LEU A 431 -3.53 9.12 13.13
C LEU A 431 -2.91 7.73 13.09
N MET A 432 -3.77 6.70 13.09
CA MET A 432 -3.33 5.31 12.98
C MET A 432 -3.07 4.97 11.51
N SER A 433 -1.89 5.37 11.05
CA SER A 433 -1.33 4.99 9.75
C SER A 433 -0.81 3.53 9.79
N SER A 434 -0.12 3.11 8.74
CA SER A 434 0.39 1.74 8.61
C SER A 434 1.76 1.70 7.96
N LEU A 435 2.58 0.74 8.38
CA LEU A 435 3.87 0.43 7.78
C LEU A 435 3.74 0.07 6.28
N SER A 436 2.54 -0.29 5.79
CA SER A 436 2.28 -0.48 4.35
C SER A 436 2.52 0.79 3.53
N ALA A 437 2.37 1.99 4.11
CA ALA A 437 2.74 3.25 3.45
C ALA A 437 4.24 3.31 3.11
N VAL A 438 5.07 2.54 3.83
CA VAL A 438 6.53 2.49 3.63
C VAL A 438 6.95 1.25 2.86
N LEU A 439 6.46 0.07 3.25
CA LEU A 439 6.86 -1.21 2.67
C LEU A 439 6.01 -1.64 1.47
N GLY A 440 4.86 -1.01 1.24
CA GLY A 440 3.84 -1.55 0.37
C GLY A 440 3.20 -2.81 0.98
N GLY A 441 2.97 -3.81 0.14
CA GLY A 441 2.30 -5.06 0.48
C GLY A 441 1.36 -5.47 -0.65
N LEU A 442 1.36 -6.76 -0.98
CA LEU A 442 0.50 -7.31 -2.02
C LEU A 442 -0.97 -6.95 -1.76
N GLY A 443 -1.64 -6.40 -2.77
CA GLY A 443 -3.02 -5.96 -2.68
C GLY A 443 -3.24 -4.67 -1.89
N PHE A 444 -2.21 -4.04 -1.31
CA PHE A 444 -2.37 -2.84 -0.48
C PHE A 444 -2.19 -1.52 -1.23
N SER A 445 -2.32 -1.48 -2.55
CA SER A 445 -2.09 -0.25 -3.34
C SER A 445 -2.87 0.96 -2.81
N ALA A 446 -4.20 0.84 -2.67
CA ALA A 446 -5.05 1.91 -2.18
C ALA A 446 -4.94 2.13 -0.66
N TYR A 447 -4.72 1.06 0.11
CA TYR A 447 -4.55 1.15 1.55
C TYR A 447 -3.24 1.85 1.94
N ALA A 448 -2.13 1.49 1.30
CA ALA A 448 -0.85 2.16 1.46
C ALA A 448 -0.96 3.64 1.05
N ALA A 449 -1.65 3.94 -0.04
CA ALA A 449 -1.90 5.31 -0.50
C ALA A 449 -2.67 6.16 0.53
N ALA A 450 -3.77 5.63 1.09
CA ALA A 450 -4.56 6.33 2.10
C ALA A 450 -3.79 6.58 3.40
N ASN A 451 -2.94 5.65 3.82
CA ASN A 451 -2.07 5.81 4.98
C ASN A 451 -0.96 6.84 4.71
N ALA A 452 -0.32 6.78 3.55
CA ALA A 452 0.68 7.77 3.15
C ALA A 452 0.11 9.20 3.07
N TRP A 453 -1.16 9.34 2.65
CA TRP A 453 -1.86 10.63 2.70
C TRP A 453 -1.97 11.17 4.14
N MET A 454 -2.32 10.33 5.13
CA MET A 454 -2.36 10.75 6.54
C MET A 454 -0.98 11.17 7.06
N ASP A 455 0.07 10.45 6.67
CA ASP A 455 1.45 10.77 7.04
C ASP A 455 1.86 12.15 6.50
N ALA A 456 1.56 12.42 5.23
CA ALA A 456 1.79 13.71 4.61
C ALA A 456 0.92 14.82 5.20
N PHE A 457 -0.34 14.53 5.56
CA PHE A 457 -1.23 15.46 6.23
C PHE A 457 -0.66 15.93 7.58
N ALA A 458 -0.21 14.99 8.43
CA ALA A 458 0.43 15.34 9.70
C ALA A 458 1.69 16.22 9.49
N CYS A 459 2.50 15.90 8.47
CA CYS A 459 3.67 16.70 8.11
C CYS A 459 3.29 18.13 7.66
N ARG A 460 2.22 18.29 6.88
CA ARG A 460 1.69 19.60 6.48
C ARG A 460 1.21 20.39 7.68
N ARG A 461 0.46 19.78 8.61
CA ARG A 461 -0.02 20.45 9.82
C ARG A 461 1.13 20.96 10.69
N HIS A 462 2.16 20.15 10.90
CA HIS A 462 3.38 20.59 11.59
C HIS A 462 4.10 21.72 10.85
N ALA A 463 4.18 21.69 9.52
CA ALA A 463 4.78 22.78 8.74
C ALA A 463 4.02 24.11 8.91
N LEU A 464 2.71 24.05 9.19
CA LEU A 464 1.86 25.19 9.52
C LEU A 464 1.85 25.56 11.03
N GLY A 465 2.70 24.91 11.84
CA GLY A 465 2.84 25.18 13.28
C GLY A 465 1.83 24.45 14.17
N ASP A 466 1.09 23.48 13.65
CA ASP A 466 0.10 22.72 14.39
C ASP A 466 0.64 21.32 14.77
N GLU A 467 1.38 21.27 15.89
CA GLU A 467 2.11 20.09 16.39
C GLU A 467 1.24 19.07 17.13
N ARG A 468 -0.09 19.21 17.07
CA ARG A 468 -1.00 18.24 17.70
C ARG A 468 -1.19 16.98 16.84
N TRP A 469 -0.90 17.05 15.55
CA TRP A 469 -1.17 15.97 14.59
C TRP A 469 0.01 15.03 14.46
N ILE A 470 -0.17 13.79 14.88
CA ILE A 470 0.89 12.78 14.90
C ILE A 470 0.43 11.58 14.08
N SER A 471 1.13 11.23 13.00
CA SER A 471 0.85 10.01 12.23
C SER A 471 1.85 8.92 12.52
N ILE A 472 1.38 7.67 12.68
CA ILE A 472 2.23 6.53 12.97
C ILE A 472 2.00 5.38 12.01
N GLY A 473 3.03 5.06 11.23
CA GLY A 473 3.06 3.88 10.37
C GLY A 473 3.23 2.60 11.19
N TRP A 474 2.14 2.04 11.72
CA TRP A 474 2.18 0.84 12.57
C TRP A 474 2.47 -0.45 11.80
N ASP A 475 3.30 -1.31 12.37
CA ASP A 475 3.46 -2.71 11.95
C ASP A 475 2.16 -3.51 12.19
N GLY A 476 2.14 -4.77 11.72
CA GLY A 476 1.01 -5.66 11.93
C GLY A 476 0.68 -5.88 13.41
N TRP A 477 -0.60 -5.86 13.74
CA TRP A 477 -1.11 -6.24 15.07
C TRP A 477 -1.48 -7.72 15.04
N ARG A 478 -0.83 -8.53 15.88
CA ARG A 478 -1.13 -9.95 16.05
C ARG A 478 -2.42 -10.08 16.85
N LEU A 479 -3.43 -10.60 16.19
CA LEU A 479 -4.74 -10.82 16.77
C LEU A 479 -4.78 -12.31 17.15
N PRO A 480 -5.01 -12.66 18.42
CA PRO A 480 -5.09 -14.06 18.81
C PRO A 480 -6.32 -14.69 18.13
N GLU A 481 -6.09 -15.51 17.11
CA GLU A 481 -7.09 -16.44 16.56
C GLU A 481 -6.61 -17.89 16.77
N PRO A 482 -7.50 -18.85 17.12
CA PRO A 482 -7.11 -20.23 17.37
C PRO A 482 -6.50 -20.86 16.12
N GLY A 483 -5.29 -21.40 16.23
CA GLY A 483 -4.61 -22.12 15.13
C GLY A 483 -3.71 -21.27 14.23
N GLU A 484 -3.67 -19.95 14.39
CA GLU A 484 -2.81 -19.08 13.57
C GLU A 484 -1.38 -19.02 14.15
N VAL A 485 -0.42 -19.64 13.46
CA VAL A 485 1.01 -19.41 13.73
C VAL A 485 1.36 -18.06 13.12
N GLY A 486 1.36 -17.02 13.96
CA GLY A 486 1.63 -15.65 13.50
C GLY A 486 2.95 -15.55 12.73
N GLY A 487 2.94 -14.81 11.62
CA GLY A 487 4.13 -14.57 10.79
C GLY A 487 5.30 -13.97 11.58
N PRO A 488 6.51 -13.89 10.99
CA PRO A 488 7.74 -13.54 11.71
C PRO A 488 7.71 -12.15 12.36
N TYR A 489 6.83 -11.27 11.89
CA TYR A 489 6.67 -9.88 12.36
C TYR A 489 5.33 -9.65 13.06
N GLY A 490 5.16 -8.43 13.56
CA GLY A 490 3.95 -7.97 14.20
C GLY A 490 4.02 -8.03 15.73
N MET A 491 3.19 -7.21 16.36
CA MET A 491 3.18 -7.00 17.80
C MET A 491 1.90 -7.53 18.42
N THR A 492 1.97 -7.98 19.66
CA THR A 492 0.77 -8.28 20.45
C THR A 492 0.01 -7.00 20.77
N LEU A 493 -1.26 -7.13 21.18
CA LEU A 493 -2.08 -5.99 21.60
C LEU A 493 -1.41 -5.20 22.75
N ASP A 494 -0.87 -5.90 23.75
CA ASP A 494 -0.16 -5.30 24.89
C ASP A 494 1.12 -4.56 24.48
N GLU A 495 1.84 -5.09 23.50
CA GLU A 495 3.04 -4.45 22.98
C GLU A 495 2.72 -3.16 22.24
N GLY A 496 1.70 -3.16 21.40
CA GLY A 496 1.23 -1.94 20.72
C GLY A 496 0.70 -0.89 21.70
N ALA A 497 -0.02 -1.32 22.74
CA ALA A 497 -0.45 -0.44 23.82
C ALA A 497 0.73 0.23 24.55
N ARG A 498 1.80 -0.51 24.87
CA ARG A 498 3.02 0.07 25.46
C ARG A 498 3.76 0.99 24.49
N ALA A 499 3.80 0.65 23.21
CA ALA A 499 4.42 1.47 22.18
C ALA A 499 3.72 2.84 22.01
N LEU A 500 2.44 2.95 22.37
CA LEU A 500 1.68 4.20 22.33
C LEU A 500 2.31 5.31 23.18
N ASP A 501 2.76 4.99 24.40
CA ASP A 501 3.42 5.98 25.27
C ASP A 501 4.74 6.46 24.68
N HIS A 502 5.50 5.56 24.06
CA HIS A 502 6.79 5.88 23.44
C HIS A 502 6.62 6.81 22.26
N VAL A 503 5.62 6.55 21.41
CA VAL A 503 5.26 7.42 20.30
C VAL A 503 4.93 8.83 20.77
N LEU A 504 4.07 8.95 21.78
CA LEU A 504 3.62 10.26 22.26
C LEU A 504 4.73 11.03 23.00
N ALA A 505 5.81 10.36 23.39
CA ALA A 505 7.01 11.03 23.88
C ALA A 505 7.77 11.78 22.77
N TRP A 506 7.55 11.46 21.50
CA TRP A 506 8.18 12.09 20.34
C TRP A 506 7.22 12.98 19.55
N ALA A 507 6.34 13.65 20.26
CA ALA A 507 5.31 14.47 19.65
C ALA A 507 5.84 15.68 18.85
N ASP A 508 7.15 15.95 18.90
CA ASP A 508 7.81 16.96 18.06
C ASP A 508 7.97 16.49 16.60
N LEU A 509 7.83 15.17 16.36
CA LEU A 509 7.90 14.59 15.01
C LEU A 509 6.49 14.34 14.46
N PRO A 510 6.15 14.86 13.26
CA PRO A 510 4.82 14.68 12.67
C PRO A 510 4.53 13.23 12.25
N HIS A 511 5.57 12.47 11.89
CA HIS A 511 5.44 11.14 11.35
C HIS A 511 6.55 10.23 11.86
N LEU A 512 6.14 9.08 12.40
CA LEU A 512 7.02 8.00 12.83
C LEU A 512 6.52 6.67 12.29
N VAL A 513 7.43 5.72 12.21
CA VAL A 513 7.13 4.37 11.75
C VAL A 513 7.51 3.39 12.84
N HIS A 514 6.62 2.43 13.09
CA HIS A 514 6.85 1.34 14.02
C HIS A 514 7.07 0.06 13.23
N SER A 515 8.24 -0.57 13.37
CA SER A 515 8.60 -1.85 12.74
C SER A 515 9.19 -2.79 13.79
N THR A 516 8.56 -3.95 13.96
CA THR A 516 9.00 -5.00 14.89
C THR A 516 10.24 -5.75 14.44
N GLY A 517 10.68 -5.56 13.20
CA GLY A 517 11.96 -6.06 12.66
C GLY A 517 12.79 -4.93 12.06
N ASP A 518 14.02 -5.25 11.64
CA ASP A 518 14.88 -4.29 10.96
C ASP A 518 14.21 -3.75 9.68
N MET A 519 13.98 -2.44 9.63
CA MET A 519 13.20 -1.86 8.54
C MET A 519 13.97 -1.84 7.22
N HIS A 520 15.29 -1.69 7.25
CA HIS A 520 16.13 -1.67 6.06
C HIS A 520 16.14 -3.05 5.38
N ALA A 521 16.36 -4.11 6.15
CA ALA A 521 16.30 -5.49 5.69
C ALA A 521 14.91 -5.84 5.13
N ARG A 522 13.83 -5.32 5.74
CA ARG A 522 12.47 -5.51 5.23
C ARG A 522 12.25 -4.81 3.89
N ILE A 523 12.72 -3.57 3.73
CA ILE A 523 12.67 -2.84 2.43
C ILE A 523 13.44 -3.63 1.37
N GLU A 524 14.67 -4.06 1.66
CA GLU A 524 15.51 -4.83 0.73
C GLU A 524 14.87 -6.17 0.35
N SER A 525 14.25 -6.88 1.30
CA SER A 525 13.63 -8.19 1.04
C SER A 525 12.52 -8.15 -0.02
N TRP A 526 11.77 -7.04 -0.09
CA TRP A 526 10.73 -6.86 -1.12
C TRP A 526 11.31 -6.51 -2.49
N VAL A 527 12.46 -5.82 -2.51
CA VAL A 527 13.19 -5.51 -3.75
C VAL A 527 13.81 -6.79 -4.34
N GLU A 528 14.46 -7.62 -3.52
CA GLU A 528 15.08 -8.88 -4.00
C GLU A 528 14.07 -9.95 -4.41
N LEU A 529 12.88 -10.00 -3.79
CA LEU A 529 11.79 -10.90 -4.19
C LEU A 529 11.28 -10.59 -5.61
N ALA A 530 11.27 -9.30 -6.00
CA ALA A 530 10.91 -8.91 -7.37
C ALA A 530 11.96 -9.40 -8.38
N ASP A 531 13.25 -9.24 -8.07
CA ASP A 531 14.35 -9.67 -8.95
C ASP A 531 14.47 -11.20 -9.08
N THR A 532 14.28 -11.95 -7.99
CA THR A 532 14.40 -13.42 -7.99
C THR A 532 13.29 -14.08 -8.82
N ARG A 533 12.07 -13.53 -8.78
CA ARG A 533 10.93 -14.02 -9.57
C ARG A 533 11.08 -13.80 -11.07
N GLN A 534 11.87 -12.80 -11.48
CA GLN A 534 12.17 -12.51 -12.89
C GLN A 534 12.97 -13.64 -13.55
N SER A 535 13.70 -14.44 -12.77
CA SER A 535 14.57 -15.53 -13.26
C SER A 535 13.82 -16.85 -13.54
N ALA A 536 12.60 -17.01 -13.02
CA ALA A 536 11.87 -18.29 -13.02
C ALA A 536 10.76 -18.41 -14.10
N VAL A 537 10.50 -17.36 -14.87
CA VAL A 537 9.43 -17.34 -15.88
C VAL A 537 10.00 -17.78 -17.24
N GLY A 538 10.09 -19.10 -17.44
CA GLY A 538 10.69 -19.69 -18.64
C GLY A 538 10.23 -21.11 -18.99
N SER A 539 8.99 -21.50 -18.69
CA SER A 539 8.45 -22.80 -19.12
C SER A 539 7.13 -22.65 -19.88
N GLU A 540 7.15 -23.01 -21.16
CA GLU A 540 6.00 -23.06 -22.07
C GLU A 540 5.00 -24.17 -21.68
N ILE A 541 3.70 -23.87 -21.73
CA ILE A 541 2.61 -24.82 -21.48
C ILE A 541 2.15 -25.44 -22.81
N ARG A 542 2.09 -26.78 -22.89
CA ARG A 542 1.51 -27.56 -24.00
C ARG A 542 0.09 -28.04 -23.62
N ASN A 543 -0.83 -28.06 -24.59
CA ASN A 543 -2.23 -28.49 -24.42
C ASN A 543 -2.48 -29.90 -24.95
N ASP A 544 -3.15 -30.77 -24.16
CA ASP A 544 -4.09 -31.79 -24.65
C ASP A 544 -5.13 -32.19 -23.56
N ASP A 545 -6.39 -32.42 -23.94
CA ASP A 545 -7.62 -32.22 -23.12
C ASP A 545 -8.09 -33.46 -22.31
N GLN A 546 -7.25 -34.50 -22.14
CA GLN A 546 -7.49 -35.62 -21.18
C GLN A 546 -6.46 -35.68 -20.05
N ASP A 547 -5.37 -34.93 -20.15
CA ASP A 547 -4.37 -34.72 -19.08
C ASP A 547 -4.68 -33.47 -18.23
N ALA A 548 -5.70 -32.67 -18.58
CA ALA A 548 -5.97 -31.38 -17.94
C ALA A 548 -6.27 -31.46 -16.43
N GLU A 549 -6.89 -32.54 -15.95
CA GLU A 549 -7.21 -32.72 -14.52
C GLU A 549 -5.94 -32.95 -13.69
N ALA A 550 -5.11 -33.89 -14.12
CA ALA A 550 -3.81 -34.16 -13.51
C ALA A 550 -2.89 -32.94 -13.66
N MET A 551 -2.95 -32.22 -14.78
CA MET A 551 -2.13 -31.03 -15.03
C MET A 551 -2.48 -29.85 -14.12
N ILE A 552 -3.76 -29.60 -13.80
CA ILE A 552 -4.12 -28.50 -12.88
C ILE A 552 -3.62 -28.81 -11.47
N GLU A 553 -3.83 -30.05 -11.00
CA GLU A 553 -3.37 -30.48 -9.68
C GLU A 553 -1.84 -30.53 -9.60
N GLU A 554 -1.16 -30.98 -10.65
CA GLU A 554 0.30 -30.97 -10.76
C GLU A 554 0.85 -29.53 -10.75
N GLN A 555 0.28 -28.62 -11.53
CA GLN A 555 0.68 -27.21 -11.55
C GLN A 555 0.46 -26.53 -10.20
N LEU A 556 -0.68 -26.79 -9.53
CA LEU A 556 -0.92 -26.28 -8.19
C LEU A 556 0.03 -26.88 -7.17
N THR A 557 0.31 -28.19 -7.27
CA THR A 557 1.29 -28.88 -6.42
C THR A 557 2.67 -28.26 -6.59
N ASP A 558 3.10 -27.96 -7.82
CA ASP A 558 4.39 -27.34 -8.09
C ASP A 558 4.47 -25.90 -7.58
N ILE A 559 3.37 -25.14 -7.70
CA ILE A 559 3.26 -23.82 -7.07
C ILE A 559 3.45 -23.97 -5.55
N TRP A 560 2.71 -24.87 -4.90
CA TRP A 560 2.79 -25.10 -3.45
C TRP A 560 4.19 -25.56 -3.02
N ARG A 561 4.80 -26.52 -3.73
CA ARG A 561 6.18 -26.98 -3.48
C ARG A 561 7.18 -25.83 -3.54
N GLY A 562 7.04 -24.96 -4.54
CA GLY A 562 7.89 -23.77 -4.67
C GLY A 562 7.76 -22.78 -3.51
N PHE A 563 6.57 -22.70 -2.89
CA PHE A 563 6.33 -21.83 -1.73
C PHE A 563 6.80 -22.43 -0.40
N PHE A 564 6.62 -23.73 -0.20
CA PHE A 564 6.97 -24.42 1.05
C PHE A 564 8.41 -24.98 1.07
N GLY A 565 9.04 -25.16 -0.10
CA GLY A 565 10.35 -25.80 -0.21
C GLY A 565 10.32 -27.28 0.15
N LEU A 566 9.17 -27.94 -0.04
CA LEU A 566 8.96 -29.36 0.23
C LEU A 566 9.00 -30.15 -1.09
N ASP A 567 9.62 -31.33 -1.06
CA ASP A 567 9.73 -32.20 -2.24
C ASP A 567 8.40 -32.95 -2.51
N GLU A 568 7.64 -33.26 -1.46
CA GLU A 568 6.34 -33.93 -1.54
C GLU A 568 5.27 -33.13 -0.80
N ILE A 569 4.17 -32.83 -1.50
CA ILE A 569 2.94 -32.25 -0.96
C ILE A 569 1.79 -33.06 -1.57
N GLY A 570 0.91 -33.58 -0.72
CA GLY A 570 -0.31 -34.26 -1.13
C GLY A 570 -1.41 -33.28 -1.52
N ILE A 571 -2.26 -33.66 -2.48
CA ILE A 571 -3.33 -32.78 -2.99
C ILE A 571 -4.38 -32.42 -1.92
N SER A 572 -4.54 -33.27 -0.91
CA SER A 572 -5.43 -33.08 0.24
C SER A 572 -4.71 -32.52 1.47
N ASP A 573 -3.43 -32.13 1.36
CA ASP A 573 -2.72 -31.53 2.47
C ASP A 573 -3.28 -30.13 2.74
N GLU A 574 -3.62 -29.90 4.01
CA GLU A 574 -4.14 -28.64 4.50
C GLU A 574 -3.02 -27.59 4.58
N PHE A 575 -3.21 -26.46 3.89
CA PHE A 575 -2.22 -25.38 3.72
C PHE A 575 -1.57 -24.93 5.03
N PHE A 576 -2.36 -24.75 6.08
CA PHE A 576 -1.89 -24.24 7.37
C PHE A 576 -1.06 -25.26 8.14
N THR A 577 -1.37 -26.56 7.99
CA THR A 577 -0.58 -27.66 8.56
C THR A 577 0.77 -27.82 7.89
N LEU A 578 0.91 -27.39 6.62
CA LEU A 578 2.20 -27.31 5.93
C LEU A 578 3.07 -26.12 6.40
N GLY A 579 2.60 -25.35 7.38
CA GLY A 579 3.28 -24.16 7.89
C GLY A 579 2.93 -22.88 7.14
N GLY A 580 1.81 -22.88 6.41
CA GLY A 580 1.34 -21.71 5.68
C GLY A 580 0.85 -20.62 6.62
N ASP A 581 1.12 -19.36 6.27
CA ASP A 581 0.57 -18.19 6.96
C ASP A 581 -0.23 -17.33 5.98
N SER A 582 -0.95 -16.33 6.50
CA SER A 582 -1.76 -15.42 5.68
C SER A 582 -0.96 -14.72 4.57
N LEU A 583 0.34 -14.44 4.78
CA LEU A 583 1.20 -13.84 3.76
C LEU A 583 1.58 -14.84 2.67
N LEU A 584 1.87 -16.08 3.05
CA LEU A 584 2.15 -17.17 2.13
C LEU A 584 0.89 -17.53 1.33
N ALA A 585 -0.29 -17.53 1.96
CA ALA A 585 -1.59 -17.72 1.30
C ALA A 585 -1.85 -16.62 0.27
N MET A 586 -1.57 -15.35 0.63
CA MET A 586 -1.68 -14.22 -0.30
C MET A 586 -0.76 -14.37 -1.50
N ARG A 587 0.49 -14.75 -1.27
CA ARG A 587 1.47 -14.94 -2.34
C ARG A 587 1.11 -16.14 -3.22
N LEU A 588 0.62 -17.22 -2.61
CA LEU A 588 0.18 -18.44 -3.28
C LEU A 588 -1.03 -18.16 -4.17
N LEU A 589 -2.07 -17.52 -3.63
CA LEU A 589 -3.30 -17.21 -4.37
C LEU A 589 -3.03 -16.29 -5.57
N ASN A 590 -2.15 -15.30 -5.41
CA ASN A 590 -1.77 -14.44 -6.53
C ASN A 590 -0.98 -15.22 -7.59
N ARG A 591 -0.07 -16.11 -7.19
CA ARG A 591 0.62 -17.00 -8.14
C ARG A 591 -0.35 -17.94 -8.86
N MET A 592 -1.34 -18.47 -8.15
CA MET A 592 -2.41 -19.26 -8.74
C MET A 592 -3.20 -18.45 -9.76
N ARG A 593 -3.52 -17.17 -9.48
CA ARG A 593 -4.21 -16.28 -10.43
C ARG A 593 -3.37 -15.89 -11.65
N GLU A 594 -2.05 -15.80 -11.50
CA GLU A 594 -1.14 -15.60 -12.64
C GLU A 594 -1.14 -16.82 -13.57
N VAL A 595 -1.05 -18.02 -13.02
CA VAL A 595 -1.01 -19.28 -13.78
C VAL A 595 -2.39 -19.64 -14.33
N PHE A 596 -3.45 -19.32 -13.58
CA PHE A 596 -4.84 -19.55 -13.95
C PHE A 596 -5.61 -18.21 -13.95
N PRO A 597 -5.51 -17.39 -15.02
CA PRO A 597 -6.17 -16.09 -15.11
C PRO A 597 -7.70 -16.14 -14.91
N VAL A 598 -8.31 -17.30 -15.16
CA VAL A 598 -9.73 -17.59 -14.89
C VAL A 598 -10.11 -17.43 -13.40
N LEU A 599 -9.14 -17.46 -12.49
CA LEU A 599 -9.35 -17.20 -11.07
C LEU A 599 -9.45 -15.71 -10.72
N MET A 600 -9.11 -14.80 -11.64
CA MET A 600 -9.27 -13.36 -11.38
C MET A 600 -10.75 -13.01 -11.26
N GLY A 601 -11.15 -12.52 -10.08
CA GLY A 601 -12.54 -12.12 -9.77
C GLY A 601 -13.46 -13.25 -9.31
N GLU A 602 -13.15 -14.51 -9.61
CA GLU A 602 -14.02 -15.68 -9.34
C GLU A 602 -13.57 -16.55 -8.15
N TYR A 603 -12.36 -16.31 -7.64
CA TYR A 603 -11.79 -17.01 -6.49
C TYR A 603 -11.10 -16.03 -5.56
N SER A 604 -11.74 -15.75 -4.44
CA SER A 604 -11.33 -14.79 -3.41
C SER A 604 -10.44 -15.44 -2.35
N MET A 605 -9.79 -14.62 -1.53
CA MET A 605 -9.04 -15.09 -0.37
C MET A 605 -9.94 -15.79 0.65
N ARG A 606 -11.21 -15.37 0.73
CA ARG A 606 -12.20 -16.04 1.55
C ARG A 606 -12.43 -17.47 1.06
N ASP A 607 -12.63 -17.64 -0.25
CA ASP A 607 -12.85 -18.96 -0.85
C ASP A 607 -11.63 -19.87 -0.65
N PHE A 608 -10.42 -19.31 -0.70
CA PHE A 608 -9.20 -20.04 -0.37
C PHE A 608 -9.17 -20.50 1.10
N PHE A 609 -9.57 -19.65 2.04
CA PHE A 609 -9.56 -20.01 3.47
C PHE A 609 -10.70 -20.93 3.91
N GLU A 610 -11.78 -21.03 3.13
CA GLU A 610 -12.86 -21.98 3.41
C GLU A 610 -12.39 -23.43 3.22
N GLU A 611 -11.62 -23.70 2.16
CA GLU A 611 -11.00 -25.01 1.89
C GLU A 611 -9.59 -24.84 1.31
N PRO A 612 -8.54 -24.72 2.17
CA PRO A 612 -7.21 -24.38 1.72
C PRO A 612 -6.42 -25.64 1.38
N THR A 613 -6.84 -26.37 0.34
CA THR A 613 -6.17 -27.55 -0.22
C THR A 613 -5.93 -27.39 -1.73
N ILE A 614 -4.97 -28.15 -2.27
CA ILE A 614 -4.73 -28.19 -3.73
C ILE A 614 -5.96 -28.73 -4.46
N GLU A 615 -6.59 -29.77 -3.90
CA GLU A 615 -7.80 -30.39 -4.45
C GLU A 615 -8.96 -29.39 -4.57
N ALA A 616 -9.23 -28.60 -3.52
CA ALA A 616 -10.28 -27.58 -3.53
C ALA A 616 -9.99 -26.46 -4.53
N GLY A 617 -8.74 -25.99 -4.58
CA GLY A 617 -8.29 -25.01 -5.57
C GLY A 617 -8.46 -25.52 -7.01
N ALA A 618 -8.06 -26.77 -7.28
CA ALA A 618 -8.22 -27.41 -8.57
C ALA A 618 -9.70 -27.55 -8.96
N SER A 619 -10.54 -27.97 -8.00
CA SER A 619 -11.98 -28.10 -8.20
C SER A 619 -12.65 -26.77 -8.58
N ARG A 620 -12.21 -25.68 -7.95
CA ARG A 620 -12.70 -24.34 -8.28
C ARG A 620 -12.29 -23.92 -9.68
N ILE A 621 -11.01 -24.08 -10.04
CA ILE A 621 -10.51 -23.77 -11.39
C ILE A 621 -11.32 -24.53 -12.44
N ARG A 622 -11.53 -25.84 -12.23
CA ARG A 622 -12.34 -26.70 -13.11
C ARG A 622 -13.77 -26.18 -13.26
N SER A 623 -14.41 -25.81 -12.15
CA SER A 623 -15.77 -25.30 -12.15
C SER A 623 -15.90 -24.01 -12.98
N VAL A 624 -14.97 -23.07 -12.82
CA VAL A 624 -15.00 -21.80 -13.59
C VAL A 624 -14.69 -22.03 -15.06
N LEU A 625 -13.71 -22.89 -15.40
CA LEU A 625 -13.41 -23.25 -16.79
C LEU A 625 -14.60 -23.93 -17.48
N THR A 626 -15.33 -24.80 -16.78
CA THR A 626 -16.52 -25.47 -17.31
C THR A 626 -17.63 -24.47 -17.58
N MET A 627 -17.86 -23.54 -16.66
CA MET A 627 -18.85 -22.47 -16.84
C MET A 627 -18.50 -21.54 -18.00
N ALA A 628 -17.23 -21.19 -18.17
CA ALA A 628 -16.75 -20.39 -19.30
C ALA A 628 -16.98 -21.10 -20.64
N ARG A 629 -16.63 -22.39 -20.76
CA ARG A 629 -16.87 -23.21 -21.95
C ARG A 629 -18.37 -23.34 -22.29
N LEU A 630 -19.22 -23.50 -21.28
CA LEU A 630 -20.68 -23.57 -21.48
C LEU A 630 -21.26 -22.22 -21.93
N ALA A 631 -20.77 -21.11 -21.39
CA ALA A 631 -21.18 -19.77 -21.82
C ALA A 631 -20.77 -19.49 -23.27
N GLU A 632 -19.55 -19.87 -23.66
CA GLU A 632 -19.06 -19.72 -25.03
C GLU A 632 -19.83 -20.60 -26.02
N LYS A 633 -20.10 -21.86 -25.67
CA LYS A 633 -20.93 -22.75 -26.48
C LYS A 633 -22.36 -22.23 -26.64
N LYS A 634 -22.94 -21.66 -25.58
CA LYS A 634 -24.27 -21.02 -25.63
C LYS A 634 -24.27 -19.78 -26.52
N ARG A 635 -23.20 -18.99 -26.49
CA ARG A 635 -23.04 -17.81 -27.35
C ARG A 635 -22.90 -18.19 -28.82
N ASN A 636 -22.08 -19.20 -29.12
CA ASN A 636 -21.92 -19.71 -30.49
C ASN A 636 -23.23 -20.30 -31.03
N ILE A 637 -23.99 -21.03 -30.20
CA ILE A 637 -25.32 -21.53 -30.59
C ILE A 637 -26.31 -20.37 -30.80
N GLN A 638 -26.24 -19.29 -30.02
CA GLN A 638 -27.08 -18.11 -30.23
C GLN A 638 -26.69 -17.33 -31.50
N GLU A 639 -25.39 -17.21 -31.81
CA GLU A 639 -24.89 -16.62 -33.06
C GLU A 639 -25.28 -17.48 -34.27
N ASP A 640 -25.19 -18.80 -34.18
CA ASP A 640 -25.64 -19.73 -35.24
C ASP A 640 -27.15 -19.69 -35.47
N VAL A 641 -27.95 -19.57 -34.39
CA VAL A 641 -29.41 -19.43 -34.49
C VAL A 641 -29.81 -18.07 -35.08
N LEU A 642 -29.10 -16.98 -34.74
CA LEU A 642 -29.29 -15.66 -35.36
C LEU A 642 -28.93 -15.67 -36.85
N ASN A 643 -27.86 -16.35 -37.24
CA ASN A 643 -27.46 -16.48 -38.65
C ASN A 643 -28.44 -17.33 -39.49
N ILE A 644 -29.14 -18.28 -38.87
CA ILE A 644 -30.19 -19.09 -39.52
C ILE A 644 -31.50 -18.30 -39.67
N GLU A 645 -31.83 -17.40 -38.73
CA GLU A 645 -33.02 -16.54 -38.81
C GLU A 645 -32.86 -15.37 -39.80
N GLU A 646 -31.63 -14.92 -40.08
CA GLU A 646 -31.35 -13.85 -41.07
C GLU A 646 -31.16 -14.33 -42.53
N GLY A 647 -31.25 -15.64 -42.80
CA GLY A 647 -31.42 -16.16 -44.15
C GLY A 647 -30.28 -15.88 -45.14
N ILE A 648 -29.02 -16.08 -44.73
CA ILE A 648 -27.87 -16.06 -45.63
C ILE A 648 -27.36 -17.50 -45.82
N PHE A 649 -27.67 -18.08 -46.99
CA PHE A 649 -26.90 -19.16 -47.61
C PHE A 649 -26.04 -18.59 -48.74
#